data_AF-A0A066X9S2-F1
#
_entry.id   AF-A0A066X9S2-F1
#
_cell.length_a   1.000
_cell.length_b   1.000
_cell.length_c   1.000
_cell.angle_alpha   90.00
_cell.angle_beta   90.00
_cell.angle_gamma   90.00
#
_symmetry.space_group_name_H-M   'P 1'
#
loop_
_entity.id
_entity.type
_entity.pdbx_description
1 polymer ?
#
loop_
_entity_poly.entity_id
_entity_poly.type
_entity_poly.pdbx_seq_one_letter_code
_entity_poly.pdbx_strand_id
1 'polypeptide(L)'
;MGRHVQEDQGRRYGCLDVLSSCFKQPPQSRSPSPDTPNARPARAHSPETKPSHSDIPLPTANVPEEASFAVLNPSDTSASLNGNDPSLQPHDQPSPDVQQVSGLWAEAFQGLDKEYKKSISANVSFIHDNPAEQLMALVRDREDNFKDHSAKITIGGREILWRDCATRVISLLSATVDIGIQFAPSPGPVVWSALKVLLNAHASGCESLTVIFGCADRALCLMNRGAIYEQVYLQSRPEEDLDACAKDLRNALINAYQKSLEIMDYARTQLRDGRAASRFFEALWDPQKAKDKLNELQEAETSLQETVTACNVKKQHLQNEKSLRLLKRLEKPLRYIDEKVSKLLTEMGDHELFRTLDFICKIHIGNQHRAMTLDKTKGTGEWLSQRKEFREWEDSSSSNILWLTGKVGAGKSVLTSGIIDRYLVNQNNQGDINEADSNVDEGFAFFYYSKNNKDVTDDPVTNVLRSFLRQLAQVPHYANGIFDDLASLCRKMEKSQQAFTPDLCRDKILTLVNALPRTILVLDSLDELEPQHMQEIISFFVNLVNTSERPVKIFVSSRFTTDIYNEVNKANNKPMRMDIAAKNQGDIKRFVLERTMRIDCRWRNEEVRGEVVEKISRDANGMFRWAFMQIDQLIKYHSPEDVKERLGRLPEGLTAAYDELYAKPGSHDEIYLQRAVKWVMHAYVPLSTEELLAAVQLGLADEHDDLVSLTKSRRLSEQTLESICRYLIVKNYRGKWVFPHASVQEYFVKKHNALTNHIARIELAKLSLLVLIEKYQYRYPRRFSDMYQLHGDRTVYWPDPVYPLGSYVSQYWVPQIRNIQGVPGGNKQISKLLKRFMISPDNLCHSTLEYRRWLKSVGSPDGTGHLNRDLFVFWELALAENPAFWIVALGITLDEKEWAETCLKLSLEELPQHGLDTLSLAARYGRAELCVSLIKLGSNPKRILPSNTSALDQAIEMGNITSVKALLEHGADPNADTARRPLCQAVLYSDMIKLLLEHGALPDAICSNCRFKYALEAAAYYKSRDGAEMLINAGATVDLRLDGEYDTPLMAAVHSGSLDIAKLLIKHGADVNIKPEPSQYGGVLGAAFCGRRAVELIPYLIEEAGADPNRIIEDLRERNPQGDLGLGPEAISEWLFFKNYLNPEEVKGLDYNASPNALGPLIRTARERFARR
;
A
#
# COMPACT_ATOMS: atom_id res chain seq x y z
N MET A 1 37.20 39.91 21.32
CA MET A 1 37.45 39.85 19.86
C MET A 1 37.83 38.42 19.50
N GLY A 2 37.62 37.97 18.25
CA GLY A 2 37.85 36.56 17.83
C GLY A 2 36.73 35.63 18.31
N ARG A 3 35.66 35.43 17.54
CA ARG A 3 35.54 34.40 16.47
C ARG A 3 35.74 32.96 16.98
N HIS A 4 34.61 32.29 17.20
CA HIS A 4 34.46 30.89 16.77
C HIS A 4 33.30 30.82 15.77
N VAL A 5 33.43 29.96 14.78
CA VAL A 5 32.37 29.62 13.81
C VAL A 5 31.77 28.28 14.25
N GLN A 6 30.47 28.11 14.09
CA GLN A 6 29.78 26.83 14.25
C GLN A 6 28.83 26.62 13.07
N GLU A 7 28.62 25.36 12.70
CA GLU A 7 28.18 24.96 11.36
C GLU A 7 26.65 25.01 11.19
N ASP A 8 26.22 25.33 9.96
CA ASP A 8 24.82 25.57 9.63
C ASP A 8 24.09 24.29 9.20
N GLN A 9 23.20 23.79 10.06
CA GLN A 9 22.32 22.64 9.72
C GLN A 9 21.04 23.13 9.05
N GLY A 10 21.07 23.19 7.72
CA GLY A 10 19.98 23.67 6.87
C GLY A 10 18.66 22.88 6.99
N ARG A 11 17.83 23.23 7.97
CA ARG A 11 16.40 22.88 7.99
C ARG A 11 15.66 23.68 6.92
N ARG A 12 15.16 23.02 5.87
CA ARG A 12 14.20 23.64 4.95
C ARG A 12 12.82 23.67 5.61
N TYR A 13 12.36 24.87 5.97
CA TYR A 13 10.99 25.13 6.44
C TYR A 13 10.00 25.07 5.27
N GLY A 14 8.75 24.68 5.56
CA GLY A 14 7.68 24.58 4.56
C GLY A 14 7.00 25.93 4.27
N CYS A 15 6.39 26.07 3.10
CA CYS A 15 5.86 27.34 2.59
C CYS A 15 4.59 27.89 3.27
N LEU A 16 4.25 27.45 4.50
CA LEU A 16 3.06 27.90 5.23
C LEU A 16 3.25 29.26 5.94
N ASP A 17 4.48 29.61 6.32
CA ASP A 17 4.73 30.84 7.11
C ASP A 17 4.53 32.14 6.30
N VAL A 18 4.62 32.09 4.97
CA VAL A 18 4.69 33.27 4.08
C VAL A 18 3.32 33.92 3.81
N LEU A 19 2.20 33.19 3.94
CA LEU A 19 0.85 33.75 3.70
C LEU A 19 0.20 34.38 4.95
N SER A 20 0.89 34.37 6.09
CA SER A 20 0.39 34.92 7.36
C SER A 20 0.47 36.46 7.46
N SER A 21 1.18 37.13 6.53
CA SER A 21 1.61 38.52 6.67
C SER A 21 0.68 39.59 6.07
N CYS A 22 -0.39 39.22 5.36
CA CYS A 22 -1.23 40.19 4.64
C CYS A 22 -2.37 40.83 5.46
N PHE A 23 -2.65 40.40 6.70
CA PHE A 23 -3.81 40.87 7.48
C PHE A 23 -3.55 41.13 8.98
N LYS A 24 -2.70 42.11 9.32
CA LYS A 24 -2.77 42.91 10.58
C LYS A 24 -2.30 44.34 10.29
N GLN A 25 -2.97 45.39 10.75
CA GLN A 25 -2.75 46.11 12.02
C GLN A 25 -3.48 47.49 11.95
N PRO A 26 -3.52 48.37 12.98
CA PRO A 26 -3.28 48.28 14.45
C PRO A 26 -4.43 49.02 15.25
N PRO A 27 -4.23 49.64 16.44
CA PRO A 27 -3.60 49.22 17.71
C PRO A 27 -4.53 49.35 18.96
N GLN A 28 -3.94 49.10 20.15
CA GLN A 28 -4.27 49.60 21.51
C GLN A 28 -5.08 48.68 22.46
N SER A 29 -4.77 48.58 23.76
CA SER A 29 -3.49 48.83 24.47
C SER A 29 -3.43 48.14 25.86
N ARG A 30 -2.20 47.83 26.32
CA ARG A 30 -1.71 47.63 27.71
C ARG A 30 -2.43 46.70 28.73
N SER A 31 -1.60 45.86 29.36
CA SER A 31 -1.75 45.07 30.60
C SER A 31 -1.88 45.93 31.88
N PRO A 32 -2.17 45.39 33.11
CA PRO A 32 -2.03 43.99 33.55
C PRO A 32 -3.16 43.40 34.45
N SER A 33 -2.88 42.21 35.01
CA SER A 33 -3.60 41.42 36.04
C SER A 33 -3.53 42.03 37.47
N PRO A 34 -4.13 41.45 38.55
CA PRO A 34 -4.71 40.10 38.72
C PRO A 34 -6.05 40.01 39.53
N ASP A 35 -6.29 38.84 40.13
CA ASP A 35 -7.11 38.50 41.30
C ASP A 35 -8.58 38.01 41.16
N THR A 36 -8.77 36.78 41.66
CA THR A 36 -9.99 36.11 42.17
C THR A 36 -10.35 36.64 43.58
N PRO A 37 -11.53 36.37 44.23
CA PRO A 37 -12.40 35.19 44.05
C PRO A 37 -13.92 35.34 44.29
N ASN A 38 -14.67 34.23 44.14
CA ASN A 38 -16.02 33.94 44.71
C ASN A 38 -17.20 34.82 44.19
N ALA A 39 -18.48 34.43 44.24
CA ALA A 39 -19.16 33.22 44.73
C ALA A 39 -20.40 32.84 43.87
N ARG A 40 -21.00 31.68 44.13
CA ARG A 40 -22.44 31.37 43.88
C ARG A 40 -23.27 31.78 45.13
N PRO A 41 -24.62 31.87 45.12
CA PRO A 41 -25.61 31.53 44.08
C PRO A 41 -26.38 32.81 43.61
N ALA A 42 -27.67 32.93 43.22
CA ALA A 42 -28.82 32.01 43.28
C ALA A 42 -30.01 32.35 42.32
N ARG A 43 -30.93 31.39 42.23
CA ARG A 43 -32.41 31.51 42.09
C ARG A 43 -33.02 32.70 42.85
N ALA A 44 -34.19 33.25 42.54
CA ALA A 44 -35.16 33.13 41.42
C ALA A 44 -36.01 34.44 41.40
N HIS A 45 -36.82 34.79 40.40
CA HIS A 45 -38.19 34.27 40.18
C HIS A 45 -38.83 34.99 38.95
N SER A 46 -39.73 34.31 38.24
CA SER A 46 -40.79 34.96 37.44
C SER A 46 -41.99 35.29 38.36
N PRO A 47 -42.89 36.23 37.99
CA PRO A 47 -44.09 35.80 37.25
C PRO A 47 -44.61 36.78 36.19
N GLU A 48 -45.72 36.41 35.55
CA GLU A 48 -46.20 36.88 34.24
C GLU A 48 -47.31 37.95 34.28
N THR A 49 -47.53 38.57 33.11
CA THR A 49 -48.82 39.06 32.53
C THR A 49 -49.62 40.21 33.17
N LYS A 50 -49.99 41.18 32.30
CA LYS A 50 -51.37 41.64 32.00
C LYS A 50 -51.35 42.73 30.89
N PRO A 51 -52.44 42.98 30.14
CA PRO A 51 -53.24 42.01 29.37
C PRO A 51 -53.59 42.51 27.93
N SER A 52 -54.35 41.70 27.20
CA SER A 52 -54.93 41.93 25.87
C SER A 52 -56.06 42.97 25.81
N HIS A 53 -56.35 43.49 24.60
CA HIS A 53 -57.67 43.52 23.91
C HIS A 53 -57.55 44.30 22.57
N SER A 54 -58.30 44.03 21.49
CA SER A 54 -59.39 43.06 21.24
C SER A 54 -59.48 42.68 19.75
N ASP A 55 -60.08 41.52 19.46
CA ASP A 55 -60.15 40.87 18.13
C ASP A 55 -61.40 41.19 17.27
N ILE A 56 -61.18 41.19 15.94
CA ILE A 56 -62.01 40.65 14.81
C ILE A 56 -63.54 40.96 14.77
N PRO A 57 -64.07 41.45 13.63
CA PRO A 57 -64.91 40.57 12.78
C PRO A 57 -64.75 40.70 11.24
N LEU A 58 -64.97 39.58 10.54
CA LEU A 58 -65.30 39.46 9.10
C LEU A 58 -66.83 39.72 8.89
N PRO A 59 -67.45 39.82 7.67
CA PRO A 59 -67.01 39.29 6.35
C PRO A 59 -67.41 40.08 5.06
N THR A 60 -67.16 39.45 3.88
CA THR A 60 -67.86 39.55 2.56
C THR A 60 -67.96 40.85 1.73
N ALA A 61 -67.31 40.80 0.55
CA ALA A 61 -67.83 41.02 -0.83
C ALA A 61 -68.14 42.44 -1.42
N ASN A 62 -67.76 42.55 -2.71
CA ASN A 62 -68.14 43.50 -3.78
C ASN A 62 -67.44 44.88 -3.95
N VAL A 63 -67.33 45.24 -5.24
CA VAL A 63 -66.74 46.39 -5.99
C VAL A 63 -67.74 47.59 -6.01
N PRO A 64 -67.41 48.90 -6.22
CA PRO A 64 -66.32 49.52 -7.05
C PRO A 64 -65.56 50.79 -6.54
N GLU A 65 -64.57 51.18 -7.36
CA GLU A 65 -64.08 52.51 -7.86
C GLU A 65 -64.29 53.90 -7.17
N GLU A 66 -63.27 54.75 -7.41
CA GLU A 66 -63.22 56.22 -7.65
C GLU A 66 -63.53 57.33 -6.59
N ALA A 67 -62.48 58.10 -6.27
CA ALA A 67 -62.37 59.58 -6.30
C ALA A 67 -60.85 59.95 -6.24
N SER A 68 -60.19 60.75 -7.10
CA SER A 68 -60.44 62.12 -7.63
C SER A 68 -60.22 63.21 -6.55
N PHE A 69 -59.53 64.36 -6.71
CA PHE A 69 -58.86 65.08 -7.83
C PHE A 69 -57.40 65.50 -7.39
N ALA A 70 -56.48 66.12 -8.16
CA ALA A 70 -56.60 67.27 -9.07
C ALA A 70 -55.40 67.50 -10.05
N VAL A 71 -55.71 67.66 -11.36
CA VAL A 71 -55.29 68.69 -12.37
C VAL A 71 -53.81 69.22 -12.33
N LEU A 72 -53.02 69.29 -13.43
CA LEU A 72 -53.24 69.95 -14.74
C LEU A 72 -52.47 69.38 -15.96
N ASN A 73 -53.06 69.62 -17.14
CA ASN A 73 -52.57 69.40 -18.53
C ASN A 73 -51.86 70.67 -19.09
N PRO A 74 -51.41 70.75 -20.38
CA PRO A 74 -51.50 69.83 -21.54
C PRO A 74 -50.08 69.39 -22.02
N SER A 75 -49.70 69.06 -23.27
CA SER A 75 -50.26 69.05 -24.66
C SER A 75 -49.36 68.16 -25.57
N ASP A 76 -49.56 67.86 -26.86
CA ASP A 76 -50.70 67.58 -27.79
C ASP A 76 -50.06 67.20 -29.17
N THR A 77 -50.58 66.41 -30.11
CA THR A 77 -51.70 65.43 -30.22
C THR A 77 -51.48 64.49 -31.44
N SER A 78 -52.07 63.28 -31.42
CA SER A 78 -52.35 62.38 -32.60
C SER A 78 -51.16 61.66 -33.28
N ALA A 79 -51.33 60.55 -34.02
CA ALA A 79 -52.56 59.84 -34.44
C ALA A 79 -52.40 58.29 -34.41
N SER A 80 -53.49 57.54 -34.60
CA SER A 80 -53.61 56.08 -34.43
C SER A 80 -53.86 55.31 -35.75
N LEU A 81 -53.68 53.97 -35.74
CA LEU A 81 -54.76 52.96 -36.00
C LEU A 81 -54.27 51.49 -36.09
N ASN A 82 -55.02 50.61 -35.43
CA ASN A 82 -55.34 49.17 -35.64
C ASN A 82 -54.51 48.23 -36.55
N GLY A 83 -54.34 46.96 -36.13
CA GLY A 83 -54.28 45.82 -37.07
C GLY A 83 -53.71 44.48 -36.58
N ASN A 84 -54.60 43.56 -36.14
CA ASN A 84 -54.57 42.08 -36.20
C ASN A 84 -53.29 41.23 -35.86
N ASP A 85 -53.52 40.16 -35.09
CA ASP A 85 -52.74 38.90 -35.12
C ASP A 85 -53.19 38.05 -36.35
N PRO A 86 -52.29 37.44 -37.15
CA PRO A 86 -52.10 35.98 -36.99
C PRO A 86 -50.71 35.39 -37.38
N SER A 87 -50.28 34.39 -36.60
CA SER A 87 -49.58 33.14 -37.00
C SER A 87 -48.28 33.12 -37.85
N LEU A 88 -47.37 32.22 -37.43
CA LEU A 88 -46.45 31.41 -38.26
C LEU A 88 -45.55 32.14 -39.30
N GLN A 89 -44.29 32.42 -38.91
CA GLN A 89 -43.09 31.84 -39.55
C GLN A 89 -41.79 32.20 -38.80
N PRO A 90 -40.78 31.30 -38.77
CA PRO A 90 -39.42 31.65 -38.33
C PRO A 90 -38.63 32.26 -39.49
N HIS A 91 -38.26 33.54 -39.41
CA HIS A 91 -37.32 34.14 -40.36
C HIS A 91 -35.87 33.80 -39.98
N ASP A 92 -35.23 32.95 -40.79
CA ASP A 92 -33.80 32.66 -40.70
C ASP A 92 -32.94 33.84 -41.19
N GLN A 93 -32.63 34.80 -40.31
CA GLN A 93 -31.42 35.63 -40.42
C GLN A 93 -30.79 35.89 -39.03
N PRO A 94 -29.48 35.63 -38.83
CA PRO A 94 -28.77 36.11 -37.65
C PRO A 94 -28.52 37.62 -37.73
N SER A 95 -28.31 38.26 -36.58
CA SER A 95 -28.06 39.71 -36.50
C SER A 95 -26.73 40.14 -37.17
N PRO A 96 -26.63 41.37 -37.71
CA PRO A 96 -25.47 41.79 -38.51
C PRO A 96 -24.14 41.81 -37.75
N ASP A 97 -24.18 42.13 -36.45
CA ASP A 97 -22.99 42.52 -35.67
C ASP A 97 -21.96 41.39 -35.44
N VAL A 98 -22.34 40.13 -35.68
CA VAL A 98 -21.43 38.98 -35.59
C VAL A 98 -20.47 38.91 -36.80
N GLN A 99 -20.79 39.57 -37.92
CA GLN A 99 -19.98 39.51 -39.15
C GLN A 99 -18.76 40.46 -39.17
N GLN A 100 -18.54 41.29 -38.14
CA GLN A 100 -17.42 42.23 -38.07
C GLN A 100 -16.39 41.92 -36.96
N VAL A 101 -16.45 40.73 -36.34
CA VAL A 101 -15.47 40.31 -35.32
C VAL A 101 -14.26 39.62 -35.99
N SER A 102 -13.08 40.22 -35.90
CA SER A 102 -11.81 39.66 -36.40
C SER A 102 -10.96 39.04 -35.28
N GLY A 103 -10.26 37.94 -35.59
CA GLY A 103 -9.34 37.23 -34.68
C GLY A 103 -9.53 35.70 -34.68
N LEU A 104 -8.51 34.95 -34.26
CA LEU A 104 -8.47 33.49 -34.42
C LEU A 104 -9.62 32.74 -33.69
N TRP A 105 -10.11 33.26 -32.56
CA TRP A 105 -11.28 32.71 -31.88
C TRP A 105 -12.58 32.84 -32.68
N ALA A 106 -12.70 33.86 -33.55
CA ALA A 106 -13.84 34.00 -34.46
C ALA A 106 -13.69 33.06 -35.67
N GLU A 107 -12.46 32.82 -36.14
CA GLU A 107 -12.18 31.84 -37.20
C GLU A 107 -12.44 30.40 -36.73
N ALA A 108 -11.96 30.02 -35.53
CA ALA A 108 -12.26 28.74 -34.89
C ALA A 108 -13.77 28.55 -34.66
N PHE A 109 -14.50 29.62 -34.30
CA PHE A 109 -15.96 29.60 -34.20
C PHE A 109 -16.66 29.44 -35.56
N GLN A 110 -16.10 30.00 -36.65
CA GLN A 110 -16.58 29.74 -38.00
C GLN A 110 -16.32 28.29 -38.47
N GLY A 111 -15.38 27.56 -37.85
CA GLY A 111 -15.18 26.13 -38.05
C GLY A 111 -16.27 25.22 -37.44
N LEU A 112 -17.05 25.70 -36.45
CA LEU A 112 -18.03 24.88 -35.73
C LEU A 112 -19.33 24.57 -36.50
N ASP A 113 -20.02 23.51 -36.10
CA ASP A 113 -21.32 23.15 -36.66
C ASP A 113 -22.45 24.16 -36.36
N LYS A 114 -23.52 24.12 -37.16
CA LYS A 114 -24.60 25.13 -37.15
C LYS A 114 -25.33 25.27 -35.82
N GLU A 115 -25.45 24.20 -35.03
CA GLU A 115 -26.13 24.24 -33.74
C GLU A 115 -25.30 24.97 -32.67
N TYR A 116 -24.00 24.68 -32.57
CA TYR A 116 -23.06 25.36 -31.66
C TYR A 116 -23.04 26.88 -31.92
N LYS A 117 -23.03 27.27 -33.20
CA LYS A 117 -23.08 28.69 -33.60
C LYS A 117 -24.32 29.38 -33.04
N LYS A 118 -25.49 28.74 -33.13
CA LYS A 118 -26.78 29.25 -32.62
C LYS A 118 -26.84 29.29 -31.08
N SER A 119 -26.21 28.33 -30.40
CA SER A 119 -26.09 28.25 -28.94
C SER A 119 -25.31 29.45 -28.36
N ILE A 120 -24.18 29.80 -29.00
CA ILE A 120 -23.28 30.85 -28.53
C ILE A 120 -23.70 32.24 -29.03
N SER A 121 -24.11 32.39 -30.31
CA SER A 121 -24.41 33.70 -30.90
C SER A 121 -25.53 34.46 -30.17
N ALA A 122 -26.51 33.74 -29.62
CA ALA A 122 -27.59 34.31 -28.81
C ALA A 122 -27.11 35.01 -27.52
N ASN A 123 -25.85 34.82 -27.13
CA ASN A 123 -25.23 35.37 -25.92
C ASN A 123 -24.04 36.32 -26.21
N VAL A 124 -23.76 36.62 -27.49
CA VAL A 124 -22.66 37.53 -27.89
C VAL A 124 -23.02 39.01 -27.67
N SER A 125 -24.30 39.37 -27.79
CA SER A 125 -24.81 40.74 -27.58
C SER A 125 -24.81 41.21 -26.12
N PHE A 126 -24.55 40.34 -25.15
CA PHE A 126 -24.67 40.64 -23.71
C PHE A 126 -23.31 40.74 -22.99
N ILE A 127 -22.27 41.23 -23.69
CA ILE A 127 -20.95 41.50 -23.11
C ILE A 127 -20.63 42.99 -23.25
N HIS A 128 -20.98 43.74 -22.21
CA HIS A 128 -20.47 45.09 -21.98
C HIS A 128 -19.13 45.05 -21.21
N ASP A 129 -18.60 46.21 -20.87
CA ASP A 129 -17.22 46.39 -20.38
C ASP A 129 -16.78 45.45 -19.25
N ASN A 130 -15.50 45.09 -19.29
CA ASN A 130 -14.80 44.18 -18.38
C ASN A 130 -15.44 42.78 -18.20
N PRO A 131 -15.41 41.90 -19.23
CA PRO A 131 -15.99 40.56 -19.16
C PRO A 131 -15.39 39.69 -18.04
N ALA A 132 -14.11 39.83 -17.73
CA ALA A 132 -13.44 39.01 -16.73
C ALA A 132 -13.94 39.30 -15.31
N GLU A 133 -14.22 40.57 -14.97
CA GLU A 133 -14.85 40.92 -13.67
C GLU A 133 -16.28 40.39 -13.56
N GLN A 134 -17.07 40.45 -14.63
CA GLN A 134 -18.41 39.86 -14.67
C GLN A 134 -18.35 38.35 -14.39
N LEU A 135 -17.38 37.64 -14.96
CA LEU A 135 -17.19 36.21 -14.73
C LEU A 135 -16.63 35.89 -13.34
N MET A 136 -15.74 36.72 -12.78
CA MET A 136 -15.26 36.54 -11.40
C MET A 136 -16.38 36.76 -10.37
N ALA A 137 -17.27 37.73 -10.60
CA ALA A 137 -18.48 37.89 -9.80
C ALA A 137 -19.40 36.67 -9.90
N LEU A 138 -19.55 36.11 -11.10
CA LEU A 138 -20.41 34.95 -11.35
C LEU A 138 -19.86 33.64 -10.76
N VAL A 139 -18.54 33.43 -10.76
CA VAL A 139 -17.91 32.31 -10.05
C VAL A 139 -18.13 32.44 -8.54
N ARG A 140 -17.95 33.64 -7.97
CA ARG A 140 -18.16 33.88 -6.52
C ARG A 140 -19.62 33.69 -6.11
N ASP A 141 -20.57 34.17 -6.90
CA ASP A 141 -22.00 33.90 -6.69
C ASP A 141 -22.30 32.38 -6.71
N ARG A 142 -21.68 31.62 -7.62
CA ARG A 142 -21.78 30.15 -7.61
C ARG A 142 -21.09 29.49 -6.41
N GLU A 143 -19.99 30.04 -5.89
CA GLU A 143 -19.40 29.58 -4.62
C GLU A 143 -20.34 29.84 -3.44
N ASP A 144 -20.93 31.05 -3.36
CA ASP A 144 -21.84 31.46 -2.29
C ASP A 144 -23.17 30.70 -2.30
N ASN A 145 -23.70 30.35 -3.47
CA ASN A 145 -24.91 29.54 -3.60
C ASN A 145 -24.72 28.07 -3.18
N PHE A 146 -23.48 27.57 -3.16
CA PHE A 146 -23.16 26.18 -2.77
C PHE A 146 -22.34 26.08 -1.48
N LYS A 147 -22.13 27.18 -0.74
CA LYS A 147 -21.27 27.23 0.45
C LYS A 147 -21.65 26.27 1.59
N ASP A 148 -22.92 25.89 1.67
CA ASP A 148 -23.47 25.01 2.71
C ASP A 148 -23.49 23.52 2.30
N HIS A 149 -23.11 23.21 1.04
CA HIS A 149 -22.95 21.83 0.56
C HIS A 149 -21.57 21.27 0.91
N SER A 150 -21.42 19.94 0.84
CA SER A 150 -20.14 19.25 1.15
C SER A 150 -18.97 19.91 0.42
N ALA A 151 -17.95 20.29 1.19
CA ALA A 151 -16.69 20.78 0.62
C ALA A 151 -15.92 19.68 -0.13
N LYS A 152 -16.18 18.40 0.19
CA LYS A 152 -15.43 17.23 -0.26
C LYS A 152 -16.25 16.36 -1.19
N ILE A 153 -15.66 15.97 -2.32
CA ILE A 153 -16.20 15.00 -3.28
C ILE A 153 -15.24 13.81 -3.33
N THR A 154 -15.73 12.59 -3.13
CA THR A 154 -14.88 11.39 -3.00
C THR A 154 -14.92 10.55 -4.26
N ILE A 155 -13.82 10.50 -5.01
CA ILE A 155 -13.70 9.82 -6.31
C ILE A 155 -12.49 8.89 -6.29
N GLY A 156 -12.63 7.64 -6.72
CA GLY A 156 -11.52 6.68 -6.81
C GLY A 156 -10.76 6.43 -5.49
N GLY A 157 -11.35 6.75 -4.34
CA GLY A 157 -10.69 6.71 -3.03
C GLY A 157 -9.88 7.95 -2.63
N ARG A 158 -10.07 9.10 -3.30
CA ARG A 158 -9.50 10.41 -2.95
C ARG A 158 -10.59 11.46 -2.73
N GLU A 159 -10.38 12.39 -1.82
CA GLU A 159 -11.25 13.55 -1.60
C GLU A 159 -10.75 14.75 -2.42
N ILE A 160 -11.62 15.41 -3.18
CA ILE A 160 -11.37 16.64 -3.94
C ILE A 160 -12.19 17.78 -3.35
N LEU A 161 -11.58 18.96 -3.21
CA LEU A 161 -12.28 20.19 -2.82
C LEU A 161 -12.73 20.98 -4.06
N TRP A 162 -14.04 21.13 -4.25
CA TRP A 162 -14.56 21.83 -5.43
C TRP A 162 -14.21 23.35 -5.44
N ARG A 163 -14.05 23.94 -4.26
CA ARG A 163 -13.64 25.36 -4.08
C ARG A 163 -12.21 25.63 -4.57
N ASP A 164 -11.33 24.62 -4.54
CA ASP A 164 -9.98 24.75 -5.09
C ASP A 164 -10.03 24.94 -6.61
N CYS A 165 -11.08 24.45 -7.28
CA CYS A 165 -11.30 24.63 -8.71
C CYS A 165 -11.86 26.02 -9.02
N ALA A 166 -12.84 26.50 -8.25
CA ALA A 166 -13.35 27.87 -8.34
C ALA A 166 -12.23 28.91 -8.08
N THR A 167 -11.38 28.67 -7.07
CA THR A 167 -10.22 29.50 -6.75
C THR A 167 -9.23 29.60 -7.91
N ARG A 168 -8.97 28.49 -8.63
CA ARG A 168 -8.13 28.51 -9.84
C ARG A 168 -8.77 29.32 -10.98
N VAL A 169 -10.06 29.12 -11.26
CA VAL A 169 -10.79 29.90 -12.27
C VAL A 169 -10.75 31.40 -11.96
N ILE A 170 -10.96 31.82 -10.71
CA ILE A 170 -10.83 33.23 -10.29
C ILE A 170 -9.39 33.73 -10.49
N SER A 171 -8.37 32.92 -10.15
CA SER A 171 -6.97 33.28 -10.35
C SER A 171 -6.60 33.43 -11.83
N LEU A 172 -7.16 32.59 -12.73
CA LEU A 172 -6.93 32.68 -14.17
C LEU A 172 -7.69 33.85 -14.80
N LEU A 173 -8.92 34.13 -14.37
CA LEU A 173 -9.65 35.33 -14.78
C LEU A 173 -8.90 36.61 -14.37
N SER A 174 -8.37 36.64 -13.14
CA SER A 174 -7.52 37.74 -12.64
C SER A 174 -6.25 37.90 -13.49
N ALA A 175 -5.54 36.80 -13.76
CA ALA A 175 -4.35 36.81 -14.62
C ALA A 175 -4.69 37.23 -16.07
N THR A 176 -5.89 36.93 -16.56
CA THR A 176 -6.35 37.39 -17.89
C THR A 176 -6.55 38.91 -17.92
N VAL A 177 -7.02 39.52 -16.83
CA VAL A 177 -7.08 40.99 -16.70
C VAL A 177 -5.67 41.59 -16.72
N ASP A 178 -4.74 41.04 -15.92
CA ASP A 178 -3.34 41.51 -15.88
C ASP A 178 -2.61 41.39 -17.24
N ILE A 179 -2.88 40.31 -17.98
CA ILE A 179 -2.36 40.09 -19.33
C ILE A 179 -3.02 41.07 -20.32
N GLY A 180 -4.35 41.18 -20.31
CA GLY A 180 -5.14 42.02 -21.21
C GLY A 180 -4.88 43.53 -21.05
N ILE A 181 -4.55 43.99 -19.85
CA ILE A 181 -4.14 45.38 -19.56
C ILE A 181 -2.78 45.72 -20.17
N GLN A 182 -1.91 44.73 -20.39
CA GLN A 182 -0.56 44.94 -20.96
C GLN A 182 -0.47 44.58 -22.44
N PHE A 183 -1.29 43.64 -22.92
CA PHE A 183 -1.27 43.10 -24.27
C PHE A 183 -2.69 42.79 -24.77
N ALA A 184 -3.05 43.34 -25.93
CA ALA A 184 -4.36 43.18 -26.56
C ALA A 184 -4.17 42.97 -28.09
N PRO A 185 -5.17 42.48 -28.86
CA PRO A 185 -6.62 42.54 -28.61
C PRO A 185 -7.13 41.66 -27.47
N SER A 186 -8.33 41.98 -26.95
CA SER A 186 -9.09 41.08 -26.08
C SER A 186 -9.25 39.71 -26.74
N PRO A 187 -9.30 38.61 -25.98
CA PRO A 187 -9.89 37.36 -26.46
C PRO A 187 -11.25 37.63 -27.08
N GLY A 188 -11.53 37.01 -28.24
CA GLY A 188 -12.70 37.37 -29.04
C GLY A 188 -14.02 37.19 -28.27
N PRO A 189 -15.03 38.06 -28.44
CA PRO A 189 -16.29 38.01 -27.68
C PRO A 189 -16.92 36.62 -27.56
N VAL A 190 -16.76 35.79 -28.59
CA VAL A 190 -17.18 34.37 -28.63
C VAL A 190 -16.68 33.55 -27.43
N VAL A 191 -15.38 33.61 -27.07
CA VAL A 191 -14.85 32.76 -25.98
C VAL A 191 -15.34 33.25 -24.62
N TRP A 192 -15.48 34.56 -24.44
CA TRP A 192 -16.10 35.15 -23.26
C TRP A 192 -17.59 34.78 -23.16
N SER A 193 -18.33 34.75 -24.28
CA SER A 193 -19.71 34.27 -24.32
C SER A 193 -19.79 32.78 -23.98
N ALA A 194 -18.92 31.94 -24.54
CA ALA A 194 -18.88 30.51 -24.24
C ALA A 194 -18.59 30.25 -22.75
N LEU A 195 -17.63 30.95 -22.15
CA LEU A 195 -17.34 30.90 -20.72
C LEU A 195 -18.52 31.40 -19.87
N LYS A 196 -19.13 32.54 -20.23
CA LYS A 196 -20.34 33.08 -19.56
C LYS A 196 -21.51 32.09 -19.64
N VAL A 197 -21.64 31.37 -20.74
CA VAL A 197 -22.68 30.38 -21.02
C VAL A 197 -22.43 29.06 -20.26
N LEU A 198 -21.19 28.61 -20.14
CA LEU A 198 -20.79 27.42 -19.36
C LEU A 198 -20.90 27.67 -17.85
N LEU A 199 -20.38 28.80 -17.36
CA LEU A 199 -20.45 29.15 -15.93
C LEU A 199 -21.89 29.40 -15.45
N ASN A 200 -22.79 29.79 -16.37
CA ASN A 200 -24.24 29.84 -16.12
C ASN A 200 -24.98 28.51 -16.30
N ALA A 201 -24.34 27.41 -16.69
CA ALA A 201 -25.00 26.11 -16.79
C ALA A 201 -25.68 25.73 -15.46
N HIS A 202 -26.78 24.98 -15.53
CA HIS A 202 -27.43 24.46 -14.34
C HIS A 202 -26.50 23.42 -13.68
N ALA A 203 -26.39 23.47 -12.35
CA ALA A 203 -25.60 22.54 -11.57
C ALA A 203 -26.49 21.93 -10.48
N SER A 204 -26.63 20.61 -10.47
CA SER A 204 -27.44 19.87 -9.50
C SER A 204 -26.69 19.56 -8.19
N GLY A 205 -25.38 19.81 -8.15
CA GLY A 205 -24.52 19.56 -7.00
C GLY A 205 -23.05 19.88 -7.26
N CYS A 206 -22.18 19.66 -6.26
CA CYS A 206 -20.77 20.04 -6.32
C CYS A 206 -19.96 19.30 -7.41
N GLU A 207 -20.36 18.09 -7.81
CA GLU A 207 -19.78 17.37 -8.96
C GLU A 207 -19.97 18.18 -10.26
N SER A 208 -21.18 18.68 -10.50
CA SER A 208 -21.51 19.54 -11.65
C SER A 208 -20.71 20.84 -11.63
N LEU A 209 -20.52 21.46 -10.46
CA LEU A 209 -19.63 22.63 -10.34
C LEU A 209 -18.18 22.30 -10.67
N THR A 210 -17.69 21.12 -10.26
CA THR A 210 -16.29 20.73 -10.51
C THR A 210 -16.04 20.46 -11.99
N VAL A 211 -17.02 19.91 -12.72
CA VAL A 211 -17.04 19.84 -14.20
C VAL A 211 -16.98 21.24 -14.82
N ILE A 212 -17.90 22.14 -14.42
CA ILE A 212 -18.02 23.51 -14.95
C ILE A 212 -16.70 24.27 -14.77
N PHE A 213 -16.16 24.26 -13.55
CA PHE A 213 -14.91 24.95 -13.25
C PHE A 213 -13.71 24.29 -13.92
N GLY A 214 -13.61 22.95 -13.98
CA GLY A 214 -12.51 22.26 -14.67
C GLY A 214 -12.44 22.55 -16.18
N CYS A 215 -13.60 22.64 -16.85
CA CYS A 215 -13.66 23.01 -18.27
C CYS A 215 -13.29 24.48 -18.48
N ALA A 216 -13.72 25.39 -17.59
CA ALA A 216 -13.34 26.80 -17.63
C ALA A 216 -11.84 27.02 -17.33
N ASP A 217 -11.27 26.31 -16.34
CA ASP A 217 -9.85 26.31 -15.95
C ASP A 217 -8.96 26.02 -17.19
N ARG A 218 -9.28 24.96 -17.95
CA ARG A 218 -8.53 24.58 -19.15
C ARG A 218 -8.71 25.56 -20.32
N ALA A 219 -9.93 26.03 -20.57
CA ALA A 219 -10.20 27.02 -21.61
C ALA A 219 -9.49 28.36 -21.34
N LEU A 220 -9.49 28.83 -20.09
CA LEU A 220 -8.77 30.04 -19.67
C LEU A 220 -7.24 29.88 -19.79
N CYS A 221 -6.70 28.72 -19.44
CA CYS A 221 -5.28 28.41 -19.66
C CYS A 221 -4.89 28.47 -21.14
N LEU A 222 -5.66 27.83 -22.02
CA LEU A 222 -5.41 27.85 -23.46
C LEU A 222 -5.53 29.26 -24.05
N MET A 223 -6.56 30.01 -23.66
CA MET A 223 -6.80 31.39 -24.09
C MET A 223 -5.65 32.33 -23.70
N ASN A 224 -5.13 32.22 -22.47
CA ASN A 224 -3.99 33.03 -22.02
C ASN A 224 -2.68 32.64 -22.73
N ARG A 225 -2.41 31.33 -22.90
CA ARG A 225 -1.23 30.86 -23.65
C ARG A 225 -1.28 31.28 -25.12
N GLY A 226 -2.44 31.10 -25.75
CA GLY A 226 -2.67 31.37 -27.16
C GLY A 226 -2.55 32.85 -27.51
N ALA A 227 -3.09 33.76 -26.71
CA ALA A 227 -2.91 35.20 -26.90
C ALA A 227 -1.42 35.63 -26.92
N ILE A 228 -0.59 35.02 -26.07
CA ILE A 228 0.88 35.24 -26.08
C ILE A 228 1.50 34.67 -27.36
N TYR A 229 1.06 33.50 -27.82
CA TYR A 229 1.55 32.90 -29.07
C TYR A 229 1.16 33.73 -30.30
N GLU A 230 -0.08 34.21 -30.39
CA GLU A 230 -0.55 35.13 -31.44
C GLU A 230 0.33 36.40 -31.49
N GLN A 231 0.57 37.02 -30.34
CA GLN A 231 1.37 38.24 -30.24
C GLN A 231 2.86 38.02 -30.62
N VAL A 232 3.48 36.95 -30.14
CA VAL A 232 4.93 36.70 -30.34
C VAL A 232 5.22 36.11 -31.73
N TYR A 233 4.35 35.24 -32.24
CA TYR A 233 4.61 34.52 -33.48
C TYR A 233 3.95 35.16 -34.70
N LEU A 234 2.68 35.60 -34.60
CA LEU A 234 1.87 36.06 -35.73
C LEU A 234 1.88 37.59 -35.93
N GLN A 235 2.04 38.36 -34.85
CA GLN A 235 2.29 39.83 -34.89
C GLN A 235 1.27 40.65 -35.73
N SER A 236 0.01 40.23 -35.77
CA SER A 236 -1.07 40.87 -36.57
C SER A 236 -0.77 41.03 -38.06
N ARG A 237 0.06 40.15 -38.65
CA ARG A 237 0.32 40.12 -40.09
C ARG A 237 -0.83 39.44 -40.84
N PRO A 238 -1.14 39.84 -42.09
CA PRO A 238 -2.04 39.07 -42.95
C PRO A 238 -1.42 37.69 -43.24
N GLU A 239 -2.25 36.70 -43.54
CA GLU A 239 -1.80 35.31 -43.70
C GLU A 239 -0.78 35.14 -44.82
N GLU A 240 -0.89 35.93 -45.90
CA GLU A 240 0.05 35.95 -47.02
C GLU A 240 1.50 36.19 -46.56
N ASP A 241 1.71 37.08 -45.58
CA ASP A 241 3.02 37.47 -45.01
C ASP A 241 3.57 36.52 -43.92
N LEU A 242 2.83 35.46 -43.54
CA LEU A 242 3.29 34.51 -42.53
C LEU A 242 4.23 33.45 -43.13
N ASP A 243 5.36 33.20 -42.45
CA ASP A 243 6.24 32.08 -42.78
C ASP A 243 5.55 30.73 -42.50
N ALA A 244 6.07 29.65 -43.10
CA ALA A 244 5.44 28.32 -43.00
C ALA A 244 5.23 27.87 -41.54
N CYS A 245 6.17 28.14 -40.63
CA CYS A 245 6.00 27.76 -39.23
C CYS A 245 4.95 28.62 -38.53
N ALA A 246 4.91 29.92 -38.82
CA ALA A 246 3.86 30.79 -38.33
C ALA A 246 2.46 30.39 -38.86
N LYS A 247 2.37 29.81 -40.06
CA LYS A 247 1.14 29.20 -40.60
C LYS A 247 0.77 27.90 -39.89
N ASP A 248 1.72 26.98 -39.71
CA ASP A 248 1.51 25.73 -38.96
C ASP A 248 1.01 26.01 -37.52
N LEU A 249 1.63 26.98 -36.85
CA LEU A 249 1.25 27.43 -35.51
C LEU A 249 -0.11 28.15 -35.47
N ARG A 250 -0.44 28.98 -36.48
CA ARG A 250 -1.78 29.59 -36.63
C ARG A 250 -2.85 28.51 -36.73
N ASN A 251 -2.60 27.46 -37.53
CA ASN A 251 -3.53 26.35 -37.71
C ASN A 251 -3.69 25.51 -36.43
N ALA A 252 -2.59 25.23 -35.71
CA ALA A 252 -2.63 24.53 -34.43
C ALA A 252 -3.38 25.34 -33.35
N LEU A 253 -3.22 26.68 -33.32
CA LEU A 253 -3.99 27.57 -32.47
C LEU A 253 -5.50 27.51 -32.77
N ILE A 254 -5.88 27.65 -34.04
CA ILE A 254 -7.30 27.59 -34.47
C ILE A 254 -7.92 26.23 -34.08
N ASN A 255 -7.21 25.12 -34.31
CA ASN A 255 -7.69 23.78 -33.94
C ASN A 255 -7.88 23.65 -32.42
N ALA A 256 -6.88 24.02 -31.60
CA ALA A 256 -6.98 23.95 -30.15
C ALA A 256 -8.12 24.84 -29.60
N TYR A 257 -8.27 26.05 -30.14
CA TYR A 257 -9.39 26.94 -29.81
C TYR A 257 -10.74 26.32 -30.19
N GLN A 258 -10.86 25.69 -31.35
CA GLN A 258 -12.08 25.01 -31.78
C GLN A 258 -12.42 23.86 -30.82
N LYS A 259 -11.47 23.00 -30.47
CA LYS A 259 -11.69 21.89 -29.50
C LYS A 259 -12.02 22.37 -28.09
N SER A 260 -11.50 23.53 -27.68
CA SER A 260 -11.91 24.18 -26.43
C SER A 260 -13.38 24.64 -26.48
N LEU A 261 -13.85 25.22 -27.59
CA LEU A 261 -15.26 25.57 -27.76
C LEU A 261 -16.17 24.33 -27.81
N GLU A 262 -15.78 23.27 -28.53
CA GLU A 262 -16.51 22.00 -28.62
C GLU A 262 -16.73 21.39 -27.22
N ILE A 263 -15.68 21.35 -26.37
CA ILE A 263 -15.78 20.79 -25.01
C ILE A 263 -16.64 21.65 -24.08
N MET A 264 -16.60 22.99 -24.17
CA MET A 264 -17.40 23.85 -23.29
C MET A 264 -18.92 23.70 -23.53
N ASP A 265 -19.36 23.56 -24.78
CA ASP A 265 -20.78 23.29 -25.07
C ASP A 265 -21.15 21.81 -24.84
N TYR A 266 -20.23 20.86 -25.08
CA TYR A 266 -20.43 19.46 -24.68
C TYR A 266 -20.65 19.30 -23.17
N ALA A 267 -19.80 19.93 -22.34
CA ALA A 267 -19.98 19.95 -20.89
C ALA A 267 -21.37 20.50 -20.51
N ARG A 268 -21.76 21.65 -21.10
CA ARG A 268 -23.06 22.29 -20.86
C ARG A 268 -24.26 21.43 -21.28
N THR A 269 -24.16 20.68 -22.37
CA THR A 269 -25.24 19.79 -22.84
C THR A 269 -25.37 18.56 -21.94
N GLN A 270 -24.25 17.92 -21.54
CA GLN A 270 -24.27 16.81 -20.57
C GLN A 270 -24.81 17.24 -19.19
N LEU A 271 -24.58 18.50 -18.78
CA LEU A 271 -25.09 19.05 -17.51
C LEU A 271 -26.62 19.27 -17.48
N ARG A 272 -27.32 19.24 -18.63
CA ARG A 272 -28.79 19.29 -18.66
C ARG A 272 -29.46 17.96 -18.29
N ASP A 273 -28.80 16.83 -18.54
CA ASP A 273 -29.31 15.51 -18.18
C ASP A 273 -28.59 15.05 -16.91
N GLY A 274 -29.25 15.19 -15.75
CA GLY A 274 -28.61 15.11 -14.44
C GLY A 274 -27.87 13.80 -14.10
N ARG A 275 -28.08 12.73 -14.90
CA ARG A 275 -27.36 11.45 -14.79
C ARG A 275 -26.11 11.35 -15.69
N ALA A 276 -25.96 12.24 -16.67
CA ALA A 276 -24.79 12.32 -17.53
C ALA A 276 -23.66 13.16 -16.91
N ALA A 277 -23.97 14.17 -16.09
CA ALA A 277 -22.99 15.01 -15.40
C ALA A 277 -21.94 14.19 -14.62
N SER A 278 -22.38 13.25 -13.78
CA SER A 278 -21.47 12.40 -12.99
C SER A 278 -20.68 11.42 -13.87
N ARG A 279 -21.25 10.93 -15.00
CA ARG A 279 -20.53 10.10 -15.98
C ARG A 279 -19.43 10.88 -16.71
N PHE A 280 -19.70 12.13 -17.12
CA PHE A 280 -18.69 13.00 -17.73
C PHE A 280 -17.61 13.39 -16.72
N PHE A 281 -17.98 13.55 -15.44
CA PHE A 281 -17.07 13.82 -14.34
C PHE A 281 -16.16 12.63 -13.99
N GLU A 282 -16.69 11.39 -13.97
CA GLU A 282 -15.86 10.18 -13.96
C GLU A 282 -14.91 10.16 -15.16
N ALA A 283 -15.44 10.38 -16.36
CA ALA A 283 -14.69 10.25 -17.61
C ALA A 283 -13.61 11.35 -17.79
N LEU A 284 -13.75 12.50 -17.12
CA LEU A 284 -12.71 13.53 -16.98
C LEU A 284 -11.49 13.06 -16.16
N TRP A 285 -11.61 11.96 -15.41
CA TRP A 285 -10.57 11.43 -14.51
C TRP A 285 -10.27 9.92 -14.69
N ASP A 286 -11.09 9.20 -15.46
CA ASP A 286 -10.94 7.82 -15.90
C ASP A 286 -10.60 7.79 -17.42
N PRO A 287 -9.32 7.59 -17.79
CA PRO A 287 -8.85 7.80 -19.17
C PRO A 287 -9.39 6.80 -20.20
N GLN A 288 -10.18 5.79 -19.79
CA GLN A 288 -10.80 4.85 -20.73
C GLN A 288 -12.18 5.29 -21.24
N LYS A 289 -12.84 6.29 -20.64
CA LYS A 289 -14.26 6.60 -20.93
C LYS A 289 -14.54 7.88 -21.73
N ALA A 290 -13.77 8.96 -21.58
CA ALA A 290 -14.00 10.22 -22.32
C ALA A 290 -13.32 10.27 -23.70
N LYS A 291 -13.15 9.10 -24.32
CA LYS A 291 -11.97 8.78 -25.14
C LYS A 291 -11.82 9.57 -26.45
N ASP A 292 -12.87 10.24 -26.92
CA ASP A 292 -12.85 10.95 -28.19
C ASP A 292 -12.58 12.46 -27.94
N LYS A 293 -13.58 13.23 -27.50
CA LYS A 293 -13.48 14.70 -27.43
C LYS A 293 -12.38 15.24 -26.51
N LEU A 294 -12.09 14.60 -25.37
CA LEU A 294 -11.02 15.07 -24.48
C LEU A 294 -9.63 14.73 -25.00
N ASN A 295 -9.49 13.63 -25.76
CA ASN A 295 -8.24 13.32 -26.46
C ASN A 295 -8.05 14.23 -27.68
N GLU A 296 -9.11 14.56 -28.44
CA GLU A 296 -9.05 15.57 -29.52
C GLU A 296 -8.46 16.92 -29.04
N LEU A 297 -8.82 17.39 -27.83
CA LEU A 297 -8.21 18.58 -27.24
C LEU A 297 -6.76 18.33 -26.77
N GLN A 298 -6.49 17.20 -26.11
CA GLN A 298 -5.14 16.86 -25.64
C GLN A 298 -4.14 16.74 -26.80
N GLU A 299 -4.55 16.15 -27.92
CA GLU A 299 -3.79 16.05 -29.17
C GLU A 299 -3.60 17.44 -29.80
N ALA A 300 -4.65 18.28 -29.86
CA ALA A 300 -4.54 19.65 -30.36
C ALA A 300 -3.61 20.53 -29.50
N GLU A 301 -3.66 20.43 -28.17
CA GLU A 301 -2.74 21.10 -27.24
C GLU A 301 -1.29 20.60 -27.38
N THR A 302 -1.10 19.32 -27.69
CA THR A 302 0.23 18.71 -27.90
C THR A 302 0.83 19.16 -29.23
N SER A 303 0.06 19.11 -30.31
CA SER A 303 0.46 19.64 -31.63
C SER A 303 0.73 21.15 -31.60
N LEU A 304 -0.04 21.91 -30.80
CA LEU A 304 0.23 23.32 -30.51
C LEU A 304 1.58 23.51 -29.79
N GLN A 305 1.91 22.66 -28.82
CA GLN A 305 3.21 22.73 -28.14
C GLN A 305 4.38 22.36 -29.07
N GLU A 306 4.23 21.34 -29.93
CA GLU A 306 5.23 20.93 -30.93
C GLU A 306 5.48 22.00 -32.00
N THR A 307 4.42 22.61 -32.54
CA THR A 307 4.55 23.74 -33.47
C THR A 307 5.21 24.95 -32.80
N VAL A 308 4.87 25.26 -31.54
CA VAL A 308 5.58 26.30 -30.77
C VAL A 308 7.08 25.98 -30.60
N THR A 309 7.48 24.74 -30.30
CA THR A 309 8.91 24.41 -30.18
C THR A 309 9.63 24.48 -31.52
N ALA A 310 9.04 23.96 -32.60
CA ALA A 310 9.59 24.07 -33.95
C ALA A 310 9.80 25.54 -34.39
N CYS A 311 8.85 26.43 -34.09
CA CYS A 311 8.99 27.85 -34.41
C CYS A 311 9.98 28.58 -33.50
N ASN A 312 10.15 28.16 -32.24
CA ASN A 312 11.22 28.69 -31.37
C ASN A 312 12.62 28.40 -31.94
N VAL A 313 12.86 27.20 -32.48
CA VAL A 313 14.14 26.85 -33.10
C VAL A 313 14.44 27.76 -34.30
N LYS A 314 13.45 28.00 -35.18
CA LYS A 314 13.61 28.92 -36.32
C LYS A 314 13.81 30.39 -35.91
N LYS A 315 13.20 30.86 -34.81
CA LYS A 315 13.14 32.31 -34.48
C LYS A 315 14.33 32.85 -33.68
N GLN A 316 15.37 32.04 -33.42
CA GLN A 316 16.59 32.47 -32.67
C GLN A 316 17.33 33.68 -33.27
N HIS A 317 17.14 34.01 -34.55
CA HIS A 317 17.84 35.09 -35.23
C HIS A 317 17.18 36.49 -35.19
N LEU A 318 16.02 36.66 -34.54
CA LEU A 318 15.31 37.96 -34.51
C LEU A 318 15.38 38.66 -33.13
N GLN A 319 16.00 39.86 -33.12
CA GLN A 319 16.37 40.62 -31.92
C GLN A 319 15.20 41.31 -31.20
N ASN A 320 14.26 40.55 -30.63
CA ASN A 320 13.20 41.11 -29.77
C ASN A 320 13.35 40.67 -28.30
N GLU A 321 14.34 41.25 -27.61
CA GLU A 321 14.61 41.01 -26.19
C GLU A 321 13.38 41.17 -25.30
N LYS A 322 12.49 42.13 -25.59
CA LYS A 322 11.26 42.31 -24.81
C LYS A 322 10.37 41.06 -24.84
N SER A 323 10.14 40.48 -26.02
CA SER A 323 9.32 39.26 -26.18
C SER A 323 9.96 38.05 -25.52
N LEU A 324 11.28 37.87 -25.65
CA LEU A 324 12.03 36.79 -25.00
C LEU A 324 12.05 36.92 -23.46
N ARG A 325 12.20 38.14 -22.93
CA ARG A 325 12.08 38.42 -21.50
C ARG A 325 10.64 38.22 -20.99
N LEU A 326 9.63 38.48 -21.82
CA LEU A 326 8.22 38.23 -21.47
C LEU A 326 7.91 36.73 -21.40
N LEU A 327 8.31 35.96 -22.44
CA LEU A 327 8.21 34.50 -22.45
C LEU A 327 8.87 33.89 -21.20
N LYS A 328 10.11 34.26 -20.88
CA LYS A 328 10.82 33.78 -19.67
C LYS A 328 10.17 34.21 -18.34
N ARG A 329 9.32 35.24 -18.34
CA ARG A 329 8.58 35.71 -17.16
C ARG A 329 7.25 34.95 -16.97
N LEU A 330 6.61 34.55 -18.08
CA LEU A 330 5.36 33.78 -18.13
C LEU A 330 5.61 32.25 -18.10
N GLU A 331 6.80 31.80 -18.52
CA GLU A 331 7.29 30.42 -18.33
C GLU A 331 7.26 30.01 -16.84
N LYS A 332 7.48 30.94 -15.90
CA LYS A 332 7.59 30.58 -14.47
C LYS A 332 6.25 30.15 -13.84
N PRO A 333 5.15 30.92 -13.94
CA PRO A 333 3.84 30.45 -13.48
C PRO A 333 3.36 29.19 -14.22
N LEU A 334 3.58 29.12 -15.54
CA LEU A 334 3.14 27.96 -16.34
C LEU A 334 3.96 26.71 -16.02
N ARG A 335 5.30 26.76 -16.01
CA ARG A 335 6.12 25.64 -15.50
C ARG A 335 5.76 25.30 -14.06
N TYR A 336 5.51 26.26 -13.17
CA TYR A 336 5.14 25.92 -11.78
C TYR A 336 3.81 25.17 -11.69
N ILE A 337 2.89 25.35 -12.65
CA ILE A 337 1.65 24.58 -12.74
C ILE A 337 1.90 23.24 -13.45
N ASP A 338 2.56 23.20 -14.61
CA ASP A 338 2.86 21.96 -15.33
C ASP A 338 3.80 21.04 -14.55
N GLU A 339 4.79 21.57 -13.82
CA GLU A 339 5.63 20.84 -12.87
C GLU A 339 4.80 20.36 -11.68
N LYS A 340 3.81 21.13 -11.18
CA LYS A 340 2.91 20.63 -10.11
C LYS A 340 1.97 19.54 -10.60
N VAL A 341 1.40 19.68 -11.79
CA VAL A 341 0.47 18.70 -12.36
C VAL A 341 1.22 17.44 -12.76
N SER A 342 2.36 17.56 -13.45
CA SER A 342 3.26 16.44 -13.73
C SER A 342 3.69 15.79 -12.42
N LYS A 343 4.18 16.55 -11.43
CA LYS A 343 4.58 15.99 -10.13
C LYS A 343 3.43 15.39 -9.34
N LEU A 344 2.19 15.88 -9.46
CA LEU A 344 1.01 15.25 -8.85
C LEU A 344 0.62 13.97 -9.59
N LEU A 345 0.83 13.88 -10.90
CA LEU A 345 0.64 12.66 -11.70
C LEU A 345 1.77 11.64 -11.42
N THR A 346 3.02 12.09 -11.24
CA THR A 346 4.12 11.25 -10.76
C THR A 346 3.86 10.80 -9.33
N GLU A 347 3.50 11.70 -8.40
CA GLU A 347 3.07 11.36 -7.02
C GLU A 347 1.80 10.48 -6.98
N MET A 348 0.99 10.43 -8.05
CA MET A 348 -0.10 9.48 -8.22
C MET A 348 0.42 8.09 -8.62
N GLY A 349 1.27 8.01 -9.65
CA GLY A 349 1.93 6.77 -10.08
C GLY A 349 2.84 6.20 -8.99
N ASP A 350 3.75 7.00 -8.45
CA ASP A 350 4.64 6.71 -7.32
C ASP A 350 3.88 6.18 -6.10
N HIS A 351 2.65 6.63 -5.85
CA HIS A 351 1.85 6.16 -4.71
C HIS A 351 1.16 4.82 -4.98
N GLU A 352 0.76 4.49 -6.22
CA GLU A 352 0.33 3.12 -6.57
C GLU A 352 1.52 2.16 -6.69
N LEU A 353 2.66 2.64 -7.20
CA LEU A 353 3.97 1.98 -7.17
C LEU A 353 4.39 1.67 -5.73
N PHE A 354 4.43 2.66 -4.84
CA PHE A 354 4.82 2.47 -3.44
C PHE A 354 3.87 1.50 -2.71
N ARG A 355 2.56 1.61 -2.91
CA ARG A 355 1.58 0.63 -2.37
C ARG A 355 1.83 -0.79 -2.88
N THR A 356 2.01 -0.95 -4.19
CA THR A 356 2.24 -2.25 -4.83
C THR A 356 3.55 -2.88 -4.34
N LEU A 357 4.62 -2.07 -4.26
CA LEU A 357 5.94 -2.50 -3.80
C LEU A 357 5.99 -2.80 -2.28
N ASP A 358 5.25 -2.07 -1.45
CA ASP A 358 5.09 -2.34 -0.01
C ASP A 358 4.20 -3.58 0.25
N PHE A 359 3.23 -3.85 -0.64
CA PHE A 359 2.47 -5.10 -0.63
C PHE A 359 3.33 -6.30 -1.04
N ILE A 360 4.20 -6.15 -2.05
CA ILE A 360 5.21 -7.15 -2.43
C ILE A 360 6.19 -7.40 -1.29
N CYS A 361 6.85 -6.37 -0.74
CA CYS A 361 7.87 -6.52 0.29
C CYS A 361 7.97 -5.28 1.19
N LYS A 362 7.75 -5.40 2.50
CA LYS A 362 7.83 -4.28 3.46
C LYS A 362 9.24 -3.89 3.89
N ILE A 363 10.28 -4.51 3.32
CA ILE A 363 11.67 -4.32 3.74
C ILE A 363 12.33 -3.21 2.92
N HIS A 364 12.61 -2.06 3.54
CA HIS A 364 13.35 -0.95 2.90
C HIS A 364 14.86 -1.22 2.87
N ILE A 365 15.30 -1.96 1.85
CA ILE A 365 16.68 -2.48 1.68
C ILE A 365 17.76 -1.40 1.72
N GLY A 366 17.52 -0.21 1.14
CA GLY A 366 18.52 0.86 1.02
C GLY A 366 19.13 1.33 2.36
N ASN A 367 18.39 1.23 3.47
CA ASN A 367 18.90 1.55 4.80
C ASN A 367 20.00 0.57 5.27
N GLN A 368 19.92 -0.70 4.87
CA GLN A 368 20.93 -1.72 5.23
C GLN A 368 22.24 -1.45 4.50
N HIS A 369 22.17 -1.18 3.19
CA HIS A 369 23.35 -0.85 2.39
C HIS A 369 24.02 0.44 2.86
N ARG A 370 23.23 1.50 3.13
CA ARG A 370 23.75 2.77 3.66
C ARG A 370 24.51 2.58 4.98
N ALA A 371 24.05 1.69 5.87
CA ALA A 371 24.76 1.36 7.10
C ALA A 371 26.11 0.66 6.82
N MET A 372 26.16 -0.27 5.87
CA MET A 372 27.39 -0.97 5.47
C MET A 372 28.43 -0.05 4.80
N THR A 373 27.99 0.94 4.02
CA THR A 373 28.89 1.86 3.31
C THR A 373 29.37 3.03 4.19
N LEU A 374 28.66 3.38 5.28
CA LEU A 374 29.08 4.46 6.21
C LEU A 374 30.38 4.17 6.98
N ASP A 375 30.63 2.92 7.37
CA ASP A 375 31.82 2.51 8.15
C ASP A 375 33.04 2.12 7.29
N LYS A 376 32.93 2.24 5.95
CA LYS A 376 33.90 1.74 4.98
C LYS A 376 35.12 2.67 4.83
N THR A 377 36.30 2.15 5.20
CA THR A 377 37.62 2.75 4.87
C THR A 377 37.75 2.97 3.36
N LYS A 378 38.16 4.18 2.95
CA LYS A 378 38.15 4.56 1.54
C LYS A 378 39.10 3.70 0.72
N GLY A 379 38.61 3.26 -0.44
CA GLY A 379 39.33 2.37 -1.35
C GLY A 379 39.55 0.95 -0.85
N THR A 380 38.88 0.47 0.21
CA THR A 380 38.93 -0.97 0.52
C THR A 380 38.03 -1.76 -0.43
N GLY A 381 38.50 -2.93 -0.86
CA GLY A 381 37.80 -3.81 -1.81
C GLY A 381 37.99 -3.50 -3.30
N GLU A 382 38.67 -2.42 -3.67
CA GLU A 382 38.94 -2.02 -5.08
C GLU A 382 39.62 -3.13 -5.90
N TRP A 383 40.45 -3.95 -5.25
CA TRP A 383 41.14 -5.08 -5.89
C TRP A 383 40.19 -6.16 -6.43
N LEU A 384 38.94 -6.21 -5.95
CA LEU A 384 37.97 -7.25 -6.31
C LEU A 384 37.53 -7.12 -7.78
N SER A 385 37.24 -5.92 -8.26
CA SER A 385 36.89 -5.65 -9.67
C SER A 385 38.09 -5.75 -10.63
N GLN A 386 39.31 -5.80 -10.09
CA GLN A 386 40.55 -6.03 -10.84
C GLN A 386 40.89 -7.52 -10.97
N ARG A 387 40.20 -8.41 -10.26
CA ARG A 387 40.40 -9.86 -10.35
C ARG A 387 39.94 -10.39 -11.69
N LYS A 388 40.78 -11.24 -12.30
CA LYS A 388 40.41 -12.03 -13.48
C LYS A 388 39.13 -12.83 -13.21
N GLU A 389 39.02 -13.46 -12.04
CA GLU A 389 37.84 -14.26 -11.65
C GLU A 389 36.56 -13.42 -11.46
N PHE A 390 36.66 -12.10 -11.29
CA PHE A 390 35.50 -11.20 -11.26
C PHE A 390 35.12 -10.77 -12.68
N ARG A 391 36.10 -10.36 -13.49
CA ARG A 391 35.89 -9.89 -14.87
C ARG A 391 35.36 -10.99 -15.79
N GLU A 392 35.88 -12.22 -15.70
CA GLU A 392 35.35 -13.35 -16.48
C GLU A 392 33.89 -13.69 -16.11
N TRP A 393 33.45 -13.41 -14.88
CA TRP A 393 32.06 -13.52 -14.47
C TRP A 393 31.22 -12.33 -14.96
N GLU A 394 31.72 -11.10 -14.84
CA GLU A 394 31.04 -9.87 -15.23
C GLU A 394 30.86 -9.77 -16.75
N ASP A 395 31.95 -9.85 -17.50
CA ASP A 395 32.06 -9.53 -18.93
C ASP A 395 31.55 -10.65 -19.86
N SER A 396 31.32 -11.86 -19.35
CA SER A 396 30.86 -12.99 -20.16
C SER A 396 29.39 -12.87 -20.57
N SER A 397 29.04 -13.34 -21.76
CA SER A 397 27.65 -13.36 -22.26
C SER A 397 26.77 -14.48 -21.66
N SER A 398 27.35 -15.41 -20.89
CA SER A 398 26.66 -16.56 -20.29
C SER A 398 26.20 -16.29 -18.84
N SER A 399 25.03 -16.82 -18.46
CA SER A 399 24.57 -16.85 -17.07
C SER A 399 25.54 -17.64 -16.17
N ASN A 400 25.97 -17.10 -15.02
CA ASN A 400 26.90 -17.78 -14.10
C ASN A 400 26.86 -17.22 -12.66
N ILE A 401 27.33 -18.03 -11.71
CA ILE A 401 27.42 -17.74 -10.26
C ILE A 401 28.87 -17.42 -9.87
N LEU A 402 29.10 -16.28 -9.20
CA LEU A 402 30.34 -15.92 -8.53
C LEU A 402 30.16 -16.02 -7.01
N TRP A 403 30.91 -16.93 -6.40
CA TRP A 403 30.84 -17.26 -4.98
C TRP A 403 32.06 -16.71 -4.22
N LEU A 404 31.82 -15.67 -3.42
CA LEU A 404 32.82 -15.07 -2.53
C LEU A 404 32.83 -15.81 -1.18
N THR A 405 33.91 -16.57 -0.96
CA THR A 405 34.13 -17.37 0.25
C THR A 405 35.07 -16.68 1.24
N GLY A 406 34.74 -16.71 2.53
CA GLY A 406 35.62 -16.20 3.58
C GLY A 406 35.19 -16.52 5.02
N LYS A 407 36.17 -16.45 5.93
CA LYS A 407 35.98 -16.60 7.38
C LYS A 407 35.11 -15.48 7.96
N VAL A 408 34.60 -15.71 9.18
CA VAL A 408 33.82 -14.72 9.92
C VAL A 408 34.68 -13.49 10.23
N GLY A 409 34.19 -12.29 9.93
CA GLY A 409 34.92 -11.03 10.14
C GLY A 409 35.99 -10.74 9.10
N ALA A 410 36.07 -11.50 8.01
CA ALA A 410 37.02 -11.29 6.90
C ALA A 410 36.62 -10.15 5.92
N GLY A 411 35.51 -9.44 6.18
CA GLY A 411 35.06 -8.30 5.38
C GLY A 411 34.08 -8.62 4.24
N LYS A 412 33.49 -9.83 4.20
CA LYS A 412 32.55 -10.26 3.13
C LYS A 412 31.55 -9.16 2.73
N SER A 413 30.75 -8.69 3.68
CA SER A 413 29.69 -7.69 3.44
C SER A 413 30.19 -6.32 2.97
N VAL A 414 31.46 -5.97 3.25
CA VAL A 414 32.10 -4.72 2.79
C VAL A 414 32.63 -4.86 1.35
N LEU A 415 33.06 -6.07 0.97
CA LEU A 415 33.35 -6.42 -0.42
C LEU A 415 32.05 -6.49 -1.24
N THR A 416 31.00 -7.11 -0.70
CA THR A 416 29.66 -7.13 -1.31
C THR A 416 29.09 -5.72 -1.47
N SER A 417 29.24 -4.84 -0.46
CA SER A 417 28.83 -3.44 -0.60
C SER A 417 29.61 -2.70 -1.70
N GLY A 418 30.90 -3.00 -1.90
CA GLY A 418 31.68 -2.45 -3.02
C GLY A 418 31.24 -2.88 -4.41
N ILE A 419 30.61 -4.05 -4.54
CA ILE A 419 29.99 -4.50 -5.80
C ILE A 419 28.66 -3.77 -6.00
N ILE A 420 27.86 -3.61 -4.93
CA ILE A 420 26.59 -2.88 -4.96
C ILE A 420 26.81 -1.39 -5.26
N ASP A 421 27.81 -0.75 -4.62
CA ASP A 421 28.23 0.63 -4.88
C ASP A 421 28.48 0.85 -6.39
N ARG A 422 29.15 -0.10 -7.07
CA ARG A 422 29.50 0.01 -8.50
C ARG A 422 28.27 0.04 -9.41
N TYR A 423 27.31 -0.87 -9.22
CA TYR A 423 26.12 -0.92 -10.07
C TYR A 423 25.15 0.22 -9.76
N LEU A 424 25.01 0.63 -8.49
CA LEU A 424 24.22 1.81 -8.13
C LEU A 424 24.80 3.11 -8.68
N VAL A 425 26.13 3.31 -8.65
CA VAL A 425 26.74 4.52 -9.23
C VAL A 425 26.57 4.57 -10.75
N ASN A 426 26.67 3.43 -11.44
CA ASN A 426 26.43 3.37 -12.89
C ASN A 426 25.00 3.80 -13.26
N GLN A 427 23.98 3.34 -12.52
CA GLN A 427 22.58 3.74 -12.73
C GLN A 427 22.34 5.23 -12.45
N ASN A 428 22.97 5.81 -11.42
CA ASN A 428 22.79 7.23 -11.08
C ASN A 428 23.51 8.19 -12.05
N ASN A 429 24.53 7.73 -12.79
CA ASN A 429 25.33 8.58 -13.68
C ASN A 429 24.79 8.67 -15.13
N GLN A 430 23.68 7.99 -15.47
CA GLN A 430 23.09 8.03 -16.82
C GLN A 430 22.56 9.42 -17.24
N GLY A 431 22.46 10.39 -16.32
CA GLY A 431 21.95 11.74 -16.60
C GLY A 431 22.89 12.72 -17.32
N ASP A 432 24.20 12.42 -17.42
CA ASP A 432 25.23 13.31 -18.01
C ASP A 432 25.95 12.68 -19.23
N ILE A 433 25.37 11.63 -19.85
CA ILE A 433 25.98 10.90 -20.97
C ILE A 433 25.16 11.15 -22.25
N ASN A 434 25.83 11.35 -23.39
CA ASN A 434 25.19 11.58 -24.69
C ASN A 434 24.18 10.46 -25.04
N GLU A 435 23.03 10.84 -25.60
CA GLU A 435 21.84 10.00 -25.88
C GLU A 435 22.06 8.83 -26.87
N ALA A 436 23.29 8.58 -27.33
CA ALA A 436 23.62 7.61 -28.38
C ALA A 436 24.06 6.22 -27.87
N ASP A 437 24.65 6.11 -26.67
CA ASP A 437 25.40 4.90 -26.24
C ASP A 437 24.89 4.21 -24.96
N SER A 438 23.99 4.82 -24.17
CA SER A 438 23.60 4.32 -22.82
C SER A 438 22.27 3.55 -22.78
N ASN A 439 21.86 2.94 -23.89
CA ASN A 439 20.48 2.54 -24.17
C ASN A 439 20.11 1.10 -23.68
N VAL A 440 20.59 0.70 -22.49
CA VAL A 440 20.39 -0.66 -21.94
C VAL A 440 20.21 -0.63 -20.41
N ASP A 441 18.94 -0.63 -19.97
CA ASP A 441 18.58 -0.79 -18.54
C ASP A 441 18.87 -2.23 -18.06
N GLU A 442 19.95 -2.42 -17.31
CA GLU A 442 20.26 -3.72 -16.68
C GLU A 442 19.46 -3.92 -15.40
N GLY A 443 18.90 -5.12 -15.23
CA GLY A 443 18.25 -5.52 -13.98
C GLY A 443 19.26 -5.65 -12.85
N PHE A 444 19.06 -4.94 -11.75
CA PHE A 444 19.93 -5.03 -10.57
C PHE A 444 19.10 -5.16 -9.29
N ALA A 445 19.42 -6.17 -8.47
CA ALA A 445 18.79 -6.35 -7.17
C ALA A 445 19.74 -7.00 -6.15
N PHE A 446 19.67 -6.57 -4.89
CA PHE A 446 20.53 -7.07 -3.82
C PHE A 446 19.79 -7.32 -2.50
N PHE A 447 20.36 -8.16 -1.63
CA PHE A 447 19.86 -8.39 -0.28
C PHE A 447 20.99 -8.72 0.71
N TYR A 448 20.90 -8.17 1.91
CA TYR A 448 21.76 -8.56 3.04
C TYR A 448 20.96 -9.45 3.98
N TYR A 449 21.18 -10.77 3.91
CA TYR A 449 20.59 -11.66 4.91
C TYR A 449 21.37 -11.54 6.22
N SER A 450 20.66 -11.47 7.35
CA SER A 450 21.26 -11.78 8.65
C SER A 450 20.23 -12.30 9.64
N LYS A 451 20.63 -13.33 10.39
CA LYS A 451 19.83 -14.04 11.39
C LYS A 451 19.39 -13.14 12.56
N ASN A 452 20.01 -11.98 12.71
CA ASN A 452 19.73 -11.02 13.78
C ASN A 452 18.65 -9.98 13.41
N ASN A 453 18.30 -9.83 12.13
CA ASN A 453 17.42 -8.75 11.70
C ASN A 453 15.94 -9.16 11.75
N LYS A 454 15.36 -9.16 12.96
CA LYS A 454 13.97 -9.59 13.24
C LYS A 454 12.87 -8.65 12.71
N ASP A 455 13.24 -7.66 11.89
CA ASP A 455 12.32 -6.96 10.98
C ASP A 455 11.88 -7.89 9.79
N VAL A 456 12.50 -9.07 9.63
CA VAL A 456 12.14 -10.15 8.67
C VAL A 456 11.11 -11.09 9.32
N THR A 457 10.03 -11.42 8.60
CA THR A 457 8.99 -12.36 9.08
C THR A 457 9.46 -13.82 9.06
N ASP A 458 8.69 -14.74 9.67
CA ASP A 458 9.06 -16.14 9.96
C ASP A 458 9.39 -17.04 8.74
N ASP A 459 9.32 -16.51 7.52
CA ASP A 459 9.76 -17.15 6.27
C ASP A 459 10.95 -16.38 5.68
N PRO A 460 12.19 -16.89 5.82
CA PRO A 460 13.39 -16.28 5.23
C PRO A 460 13.40 -16.25 3.70
N VAL A 461 12.88 -17.31 3.04
CA VAL A 461 13.02 -17.52 1.60
C VAL A 461 12.10 -16.58 0.84
N THR A 462 10.83 -16.53 1.23
CA THR A 462 9.85 -15.59 0.70
C THR A 462 10.32 -14.14 0.85
N ASN A 463 11.00 -13.77 1.94
CA ASN A 463 11.50 -12.40 2.11
C ASN A 463 12.67 -12.05 1.15
N VAL A 464 13.59 -12.99 0.89
CA VAL A 464 14.65 -12.79 -0.12
C VAL A 464 14.04 -12.66 -1.52
N LEU A 465 13.11 -13.54 -1.88
CA LEU A 465 12.45 -13.53 -3.19
C LEU A 465 11.60 -12.26 -3.39
N ARG A 466 10.75 -11.90 -2.43
CA ARG A 466 9.97 -10.65 -2.44
C ARG A 466 10.87 -9.41 -2.54
N SER A 467 12.04 -9.43 -1.92
CA SER A 467 13.03 -8.34 -2.01
C SER A 467 13.61 -8.19 -3.42
N PHE A 468 13.99 -9.30 -4.09
CA PHE A 468 14.45 -9.24 -5.47
C PHE A 468 13.33 -8.82 -6.43
N LEU A 469 12.12 -9.37 -6.25
CA LEU A 469 10.94 -8.99 -7.03
C LEU A 469 10.62 -7.48 -6.89
N ARG A 470 10.65 -6.93 -5.66
CA ARG A 470 10.45 -5.49 -5.42
C ARG A 470 11.48 -4.64 -6.18
N GLN A 471 12.75 -5.05 -6.21
CA GLN A 471 13.82 -4.27 -6.86
C GLN A 471 13.75 -4.35 -8.39
N LEU A 472 13.59 -5.54 -8.95
CA LEU A 472 13.49 -5.72 -10.41
C LEU A 472 12.23 -5.05 -10.99
N ALA A 473 11.15 -4.90 -10.21
CA ALA A 473 9.95 -4.16 -10.59
C ALA A 473 10.10 -2.61 -10.53
N GLN A 474 11.28 -2.07 -10.24
CA GLN A 474 11.57 -0.62 -10.20
C GLN A 474 12.51 -0.16 -11.34
N VAL A 475 12.82 -1.01 -12.34
CA VAL A 475 13.69 -0.65 -13.46
C VAL A 475 12.97 0.33 -14.41
N PRO A 476 13.47 1.58 -14.61
CA PRO A 476 12.68 2.67 -15.18
C PRO A 476 12.09 2.40 -16.57
N HIS A 477 12.89 1.96 -17.55
CA HIS A 477 12.43 1.86 -18.94
C HIS A 477 11.65 0.58 -19.26
N TYR A 478 11.56 -0.37 -18.32
CA TYR A 478 10.77 -1.60 -18.45
C TYR A 478 9.55 -1.65 -17.51
N ALA A 479 9.35 -0.64 -16.66
CA ALA A 479 8.32 -0.65 -15.64
C ALA A 479 6.91 -0.82 -16.22
N ASN A 480 6.46 0.08 -17.12
CA ASN A 480 5.04 0.31 -17.40
C ASN A 480 4.20 -0.95 -17.66
N GLY A 481 4.66 -1.88 -18.50
CA GLY A 481 3.89 -3.11 -18.81
C GLY A 481 3.88 -4.12 -17.67
N ILE A 482 5.04 -4.49 -17.15
CA ILE A 482 5.17 -5.57 -16.14
C ILE A 482 4.75 -5.07 -14.74
N PHE A 483 4.93 -3.77 -14.47
CA PHE A 483 4.39 -3.13 -13.27
C PHE A 483 2.86 -3.15 -13.28
N ASP A 484 2.19 -2.82 -14.40
CA ASP A 484 0.72 -2.87 -14.46
C ASP A 484 0.18 -4.28 -14.22
N ASP A 485 0.86 -5.31 -14.74
CA ASP A 485 0.54 -6.72 -14.45
C ASP A 485 0.71 -7.04 -12.96
N LEU A 486 1.84 -6.67 -12.35
CA LEU A 486 2.12 -6.86 -10.92
C LEU A 486 1.15 -6.07 -10.03
N ALA A 487 0.79 -4.84 -10.40
CA ALA A 487 -0.22 -4.03 -9.71
C ALA A 487 -1.61 -4.63 -9.87
N SER A 488 -1.95 -5.21 -11.05
CA SER A 488 -3.19 -5.98 -11.22
C SER A 488 -3.21 -7.22 -10.30
N LEU A 489 -2.07 -7.89 -10.13
CA LEU A 489 -1.90 -9.09 -9.31
C LEU A 489 -2.00 -8.75 -7.82
N CYS A 490 -1.33 -7.68 -7.35
CA CYS A 490 -1.47 -7.18 -5.99
C CYS A 490 -2.92 -6.76 -5.69
N ARG A 491 -3.58 -6.02 -6.60
CA ARG A 491 -5.01 -5.62 -6.46
C ARG A 491 -5.99 -6.80 -6.50
N LYS A 492 -5.59 -7.97 -7.03
CA LYS A 492 -6.34 -9.24 -6.93
C LYS A 492 -6.09 -9.88 -5.56
N MET A 493 -4.83 -10.06 -5.16
CA MET A 493 -4.44 -10.70 -3.90
C MET A 493 -4.90 -9.95 -2.65
N GLU A 494 -4.90 -8.61 -2.68
CA GLU A 494 -5.44 -7.78 -1.60
C GLU A 494 -6.95 -8.02 -1.39
N LYS A 495 -7.71 -8.24 -2.47
CA LYS A 495 -9.14 -8.55 -2.42
C LYS A 495 -9.46 -9.97 -1.97
N SER A 496 -8.58 -10.94 -2.24
CA SER A 496 -8.67 -12.31 -1.72
C SER A 496 -7.96 -12.51 -0.38
N GLN A 497 -7.38 -11.46 0.21
CA GLN A 497 -6.54 -11.47 1.43
C GLN A 497 -5.33 -12.43 1.34
N GLN A 498 -4.88 -12.75 0.13
CA GLN A 498 -3.74 -13.62 -0.14
C GLN A 498 -2.41 -12.85 -0.07
N ALA A 499 -1.32 -13.59 0.12
CA ALA A 499 0.05 -13.06 0.15
C ALA A 499 0.95 -13.81 -0.85
N PHE A 500 1.97 -13.13 -1.37
CA PHE A 500 2.95 -13.72 -2.28
C PHE A 500 3.61 -14.97 -1.70
N THR A 501 3.43 -16.13 -2.35
CA THR A 501 4.13 -17.39 -2.03
C THR A 501 5.55 -17.40 -2.62
N PRO A 502 6.46 -18.29 -2.14
CA PRO A 502 7.77 -18.46 -2.76
C PRO A 502 7.70 -18.65 -4.27
N ASP A 503 6.84 -19.57 -4.73
CA ASP A 503 6.77 -19.97 -6.14
C ASP A 503 6.21 -18.88 -7.05
N LEU A 504 5.23 -18.09 -6.59
CA LEU A 504 4.75 -16.92 -7.32
C LEU A 504 5.86 -15.87 -7.48
N CYS A 505 6.73 -15.70 -6.48
CA CYS A 505 7.90 -14.85 -6.62
C CYS A 505 8.95 -15.45 -7.55
N ARG A 506 9.19 -16.77 -7.54
CA ARG A 506 10.13 -17.44 -8.48
C ARG A 506 9.75 -17.20 -9.94
N ASP A 507 8.49 -17.48 -10.26
CA ASP A 507 7.89 -17.29 -11.59
C ASP A 507 7.97 -15.84 -12.06
N LYS A 508 7.60 -14.87 -11.21
CA LYS A 508 7.62 -13.45 -11.57
C LYS A 508 9.03 -12.86 -11.63
N ILE A 509 10.00 -13.37 -10.86
CA ILE A 509 11.42 -13.02 -11.02
C ILE A 509 11.95 -13.58 -12.35
N LEU A 510 11.65 -14.84 -12.71
CA LEU A 510 12.05 -15.41 -14.01
C LEU A 510 11.45 -14.63 -15.19
N THR A 511 10.20 -14.20 -15.07
CA THR A 511 9.53 -13.33 -16.05
C THR A 511 10.31 -12.01 -16.24
N LEU A 512 10.64 -11.31 -15.16
CA LEU A 512 11.42 -10.07 -15.20
C LEU A 512 12.84 -10.29 -15.74
N VAL A 513 13.50 -11.38 -15.32
CA VAL A 513 14.84 -11.78 -15.77
C VAL A 513 14.91 -11.98 -17.28
N ASN A 514 13.89 -12.62 -17.89
CA ASN A 514 13.86 -12.85 -19.34
C ASN A 514 13.44 -11.61 -20.15
N ALA A 515 12.69 -10.69 -19.53
CA ALA A 515 12.35 -9.39 -20.12
C ALA A 515 13.55 -8.42 -20.16
N LEU A 516 14.40 -8.46 -19.13
CA LEU A 516 15.54 -7.54 -18.99
C LEU A 516 16.77 -8.01 -19.79
N PRO A 517 17.54 -7.09 -20.42
CA PRO A 517 18.62 -7.45 -21.34
C PRO A 517 19.78 -8.23 -20.69
N ARG A 518 20.06 -7.94 -19.40
CA ARG A 518 20.99 -8.64 -18.51
C ARG A 518 20.51 -8.38 -17.07
N THR A 519 20.61 -9.37 -16.19
CA THR A 519 20.20 -9.23 -14.77
C THR A 519 21.32 -9.64 -13.83
N ILE A 520 21.56 -8.83 -12.79
CA ILE A 520 22.55 -9.06 -11.73
C ILE A 520 21.83 -9.18 -10.38
N LEU A 521 22.03 -10.30 -9.69
CA LEU A 521 21.46 -10.60 -8.37
C LEU A 521 22.57 -10.75 -7.33
N VAL A 522 22.46 -10.08 -6.19
CA VAL A 522 23.51 -10.06 -5.15
C VAL A 522 22.94 -10.48 -3.79
N LEU A 523 23.47 -11.55 -3.19
CA LEU A 523 23.09 -12.01 -1.85
C LEU A 523 24.28 -12.08 -0.91
N ASP A 524 24.24 -11.30 0.17
CA ASP A 524 25.25 -11.37 1.23
C ASP A 524 24.89 -12.35 2.34
N SER A 525 25.90 -13.04 2.87
CA SER A 525 25.84 -13.87 4.08
C SER A 525 24.82 -15.00 4.04
N LEU A 526 24.78 -15.73 2.92
CA LEU A 526 23.97 -16.95 2.72
C LEU A 526 24.20 -18.01 3.81
N ASP A 527 25.38 -18.05 4.44
CA ASP A 527 25.71 -18.99 5.53
C ASP A 527 25.04 -18.71 6.89
N GLU A 528 24.24 -17.64 7.03
CA GLU A 528 23.44 -17.41 8.24
C GLU A 528 22.04 -18.07 8.20
N LEU A 529 21.61 -18.58 7.04
CA LEU A 529 20.34 -19.31 6.86
C LEU A 529 20.37 -20.70 7.51
N GLU A 530 19.18 -21.23 7.82
CA GLU A 530 19.04 -22.66 8.14
C GLU A 530 19.24 -23.54 6.88
N PRO A 531 19.78 -24.77 7.00
CA PRO A 531 20.21 -25.57 5.84
C PRO A 531 19.14 -25.81 4.77
N GLN A 532 17.87 -25.96 5.16
CA GLN A 532 16.74 -26.15 4.24
C GLN A 532 16.53 -24.90 3.37
N HIS A 533 16.34 -23.73 3.99
CA HIS A 533 16.18 -22.45 3.31
C HIS A 533 17.41 -22.07 2.47
N MET A 534 18.61 -22.45 2.93
CA MET A 534 19.86 -22.28 2.19
C MET A 534 19.86 -23.09 0.88
N GLN A 535 19.51 -24.38 0.93
CA GLN A 535 19.39 -25.23 -0.26
C GLN A 535 18.32 -24.69 -1.22
N GLU A 536 17.18 -24.23 -0.69
CA GLU A 536 16.07 -23.69 -1.47
C GLU A 536 16.41 -22.39 -2.23
N ILE A 537 17.23 -21.51 -1.66
CA ILE A 537 17.72 -20.31 -2.35
C ILE A 537 18.81 -20.66 -3.39
N ILE A 538 19.69 -21.62 -3.09
CA ILE A 538 20.70 -22.05 -4.08
C ILE A 538 20.02 -22.75 -5.27
N SER A 539 19.04 -23.62 -5.04
CA SER A 539 18.33 -24.31 -6.11
C SER A 539 17.57 -23.32 -7.01
N PHE A 540 17.00 -22.25 -6.45
CA PHE A 540 16.45 -21.14 -7.21
C PHE A 540 17.51 -20.41 -8.06
N PHE A 541 18.68 -20.08 -7.50
CA PHE A 541 19.76 -19.43 -8.25
C PHE A 541 20.35 -20.32 -9.35
N VAL A 542 20.51 -21.62 -9.09
CA VAL A 542 20.92 -22.61 -10.09
C VAL A 542 19.86 -22.74 -11.18
N ASN A 543 18.57 -22.77 -10.82
CA ASN A 543 17.48 -22.78 -11.79
C ASN A 543 17.54 -21.55 -12.70
N LEU A 544 17.58 -20.33 -12.15
CA LEU A 544 17.72 -19.09 -12.95
C LEU A 544 18.92 -19.14 -13.91
N VAL A 545 20.08 -19.62 -13.46
CA VAL A 545 21.29 -19.73 -14.31
C VAL A 545 21.15 -20.81 -15.40
N ASN A 546 20.30 -21.82 -15.19
CA ASN A 546 20.09 -22.93 -16.12
C ASN A 546 18.91 -22.72 -17.09
N THR A 547 17.92 -21.87 -16.75
CA THR A 547 16.65 -21.72 -17.50
C THR A 547 16.37 -20.31 -18.03
N SER A 548 17.19 -19.31 -17.69
CA SER A 548 17.05 -17.95 -18.23
C SER A 548 17.40 -17.88 -19.72
N GLU A 549 16.58 -17.12 -20.47
CA GLU A 549 16.83 -16.78 -21.88
C GLU A 549 17.82 -15.61 -22.02
N ARG A 550 18.00 -14.83 -20.95
CA ARG A 550 18.88 -13.65 -20.86
C ARG A 550 20.01 -13.88 -19.86
N PRO A 551 21.17 -13.19 -19.99
CA PRO A 551 22.31 -13.43 -19.11
C PRO A 551 22.04 -13.03 -17.65
N VAL A 552 22.11 -14.01 -16.73
CA VAL A 552 21.95 -13.82 -15.29
C VAL A 552 23.29 -13.94 -14.56
N LYS A 553 23.65 -12.89 -13.83
CA LYS A 553 24.88 -12.77 -13.04
C LYS A 553 24.57 -12.85 -11.56
N ILE A 554 24.79 -14.00 -10.94
CA ILE A 554 24.49 -14.18 -9.51
C ILE A 554 25.78 -14.04 -8.69
N PHE A 555 25.78 -13.15 -7.70
CA PHE A 555 26.84 -13.00 -6.73
C PHE A 555 26.36 -13.49 -5.35
N VAL A 556 27.14 -14.37 -4.72
CA VAL A 556 26.85 -14.91 -3.38
C VAL A 556 28.05 -14.72 -2.47
N SER A 557 27.84 -14.15 -1.29
CA SER A 557 28.84 -14.10 -0.21
C SER A 557 28.49 -15.14 0.86
N SER A 558 29.46 -16.00 1.24
CA SER A 558 29.27 -16.94 2.36
C SER A 558 30.56 -17.48 2.98
N ARG A 559 30.45 -18.30 4.04
CA ARG A 559 31.46 -19.29 4.43
C ARG A 559 31.53 -20.42 3.41
N PHE A 560 32.71 -21.00 3.23
CA PHE A 560 32.84 -22.26 2.49
C PHE A 560 32.25 -23.41 3.32
N THR A 561 31.27 -24.12 2.75
CA THR A 561 30.77 -25.41 3.24
C THR A 561 30.71 -26.39 2.07
N THR A 562 30.72 -27.68 2.36
CA THR A 562 30.51 -28.75 1.37
C THR A 562 29.18 -28.62 0.65
N ASP A 563 28.15 -28.22 1.39
CA ASP A 563 26.76 -28.32 0.93
C ASP A 563 26.46 -27.19 -0.05
N ILE A 564 26.94 -25.96 0.22
CA ILE A 564 26.89 -24.85 -0.74
C ILE A 564 27.72 -25.20 -1.99
N TYR A 565 28.91 -25.80 -1.83
CA TYR A 565 29.73 -26.22 -2.97
C TYR A 565 29.01 -27.27 -3.84
N ASN A 566 28.38 -28.28 -3.24
CA ASN A 566 27.69 -29.35 -3.96
C ASN A 566 26.44 -28.82 -4.69
N GLU A 567 25.65 -27.95 -4.07
CA GLU A 567 24.46 -27.37 -4.68
C GLU A 567 24.81 -26.36 -5.78
N VAL A 568 25.75 -25.43 -5.54
CA VAL A 568 26.14 -24.40 -6.52
C VAL A 568 26.76 -25.02 -7.79
N ASN A 569 27.46 -26.15 -7.69
CA ASN A 569 28.00 -26.89 -8.85
C ASN A 569 26.94 -27.63 -9.70
N LYS A 570 25.64 -27.54 -9.38
CA LYS A 570 24.55 -28.02 -10.25
C LYS A 570 24.21 -27.04 -11.39
N ALA A 571 24.86 -25.88 -11.44
CA ALA A 571 24.76 -24.95 -12.57
C ALA A 571 25.44 -25.51 -13.84
N ASN A 572 24.80 -25.32 -14.99
CA ASN A 572 25.29 -25.75 -16.30
C ASN A 572 26.65 -25.12 -16.65
N ASN A 573 26.83 -23.84 -16.27
CA ASN A 573 28.11 -23.15 -16.36
C ASN A 573 28.88 -23.30 -15.05
N LYS A 574 30.17 -23.61 -15.15
CA LYS A 574 31.04 -23.83 -13.98
C LYS A 574 31.07 -22.58 -13.08
N PRO A 575 30.64 -22.67 -11.80
CA PRO A 575 30.68 -21.56 -10.87
C PRO A 575 32.10 -21.05 -10.61
N MET A 576 32.25 -19.74 -10.47
CA MET A 576 33.51 -19.12 -10.10
C MET A 576 33.57 -18.96 -8.58
N ARG A 577 34.58 -19.54 -7.91
CA ARG A 577 34.80 -19.33 -6.46
C ARG A 577 36.00 -18.40 -6.26
N MET A 578 35.85 -17.42 -5.38
CA MET A 578 36.95 -16.59 -4.88
C MET A 578 37.10 -16.76 -3.36
N ASP A 579 38.33 -16.89 -2.88
CA ASP A 579 38.63 -16.90 -1.44
C ASP A 579 39.29 -15.58 -1.00
N ILE A 580 38.81 -15.01 0.10
CA ILE A 580 39.28 -13.74 0.67
C ILE A 580 40.60 -13.91 1.43
N ALA A 581 40.83 -15.08 2.06
CA ALA A 581 41.76 -15.22 3.18
C ALA A 581 43.24 -14.94 2.84
N ALA A 582 43.62 -14.99 1.57
CA ALA A 582 44.96 -14.68 1.07
C ALA A 582 45.05 -13.33 0.32
N LYS A 583 43.96 -12.55 0.27
CA LYS A 583 43.82 -11.39 -0.65
C LYS A 583 43.51 -10.05 0.07
N ASN A 584 42.82 -10.05 1.21
CA ASN A 584 42.42 -8.82 1.90
C ASN A 584 43.53 -8.14 2.73
N GLN A 585 44.76 -8.65 2.75
CA GLN A 585 45.87 -8.14 3.56
C GLN A 585 46.19 -6.65 3.31
N GLY A 586 46.11 -6.22 2.05
CA GLY A 586 46.30 -4.81 1.67
C GLY A 586 45.20 -3.89 2.19
N ASP A 587 43.95 -4.34 2.14
CA ASP A 587 42.81 -3.60 2.71
C ASP A 587 42.89 -3.51 4.24
N ILE A 588 43.33 -4.58 4.91
CA ILE A 588 43.55 -4.58 6.37
C ILE A 588 44.63 -3.54 6.71
N LYS A 589 45.75 -3.52 5.98
CA LYS A 589 46.81 -2.50 6.19
C LYS A 589 46.30 -1.07 5.93
N ARG A 590 45.49 -0.86 4.88
CA ARG A 590 44.82 0.42 4.58
C ARG A 590 43.85 0.84 5.70
N PHE A 591 43.07 -0.09 6.24
CA PHE A 591 42.14 0.10 7.36
C PHE A 591 42.85 0.44 8.68
N VAL A 592 43.94 -0.27 9.01
CA VAL A 592 44.76 0.00 10.21
C VAL A 592 45.42 1.38 10.07
N LEU A 593 45.99 1.69 8.90
CA LEU A 593 46.61 2.98 8.63
C LEU A 593 45.62 4.14 8.75
N GLU A 594 44.45 4.06 8.10
CA GLU A 594 43.44 5.13 8.15
C GLU A 594 42.94 5.36 9.58
N ARG A 595 42.72 4.30 10.38
CA ARG A 595 42.34 4.46 11.80
C ARG A 595 43.47 5.03 12.64
N THR A 596 44.73 4.64 12.43
CA THR A 596 45.87 5.20 13.19
C THR A 596 46.28 6.62 12.78
N MET A 597 45.90 7.07 11.58
CA MET A 597 45.99 8.48 11.15
C MET A 597 44.95 9.38 11.83
N ARG A 598 43.76 8.84 12.15
CA ARG A 598 42.71 9.57 12.90
C ARG A 598 43.02 9.73 14.40
N ILE A 599 44.11 9.15 14.91
CA ILE A 599 44.56 9.32 16.29
C ILE A 599 45.38 10.61 16.39
N ASP A 600 44.72 11.69 16.83
CA ASP A 600 45.36 12.99 17.01
C ASP A 600 46.52 12.94 18.03
N CYS A 601 47.70 13.37 17.56
CA CYS A 601 48.98 13.70 18.21
C CYS A 601 49.47 12.99 19.50
N ARG A 602 48.86 11.90 19.95
CA ARG A 602 49.28 11.11 21.13
C ARG A 602 50.51 10.26 20.82
N TRP A 603 50.45 9.46 19.76
CA TRP A 603 51.57 8.65 19.30
C TRP A 603 52.51 9.50 18.43
N ARG A 604 53.30 10.37 19.07
CA ARG A 604 54.11 11.41 18.39
C ARG A 604 55.25 10.91 17.49
N ASN A 605 55.51 9.61 17.46
CA ASN A 605 56.58 9.00 16.67
C ASN A 605 55.97 8.11 15.57
N GLU A 606 56.32 8.38 14.32
CA GLU A 606 55.85 7.59 13.16
C GLU A 606 56.35 6.14 13.17
N GLU A 607 57.52 5.88 13.77
CA GLU A 607 58.07 4.53 13.99
C GLU A 607 57.08 3.65 14.77
N VAL A 608 56.52 4.17 15.86
CA VAL A 608 55.53 3.47 16.70
C VAL A 608 54.24 3.23 15.91
N ARG A 609 53.80 4.20 15.10
CA ARG A 609 52.65 4.01 14.20
C ARG A 609 52.95 2.92 13.15
N GLY A 610 54.18 2.88 12.62
CA GLY A 610 54.65 1.86 11.69
C GLY A 610 54.64 0.45 12.30
N GLU A 611 55.18 0.30 13.53
CA GLU A 611 55.14 -0.94 14.29
C GLU A 611 53.70 -1.43 14.56
N VAL A 612 52.80 -0.52 14.95
CA VAL A 612 51.37 -0.82 15.11
C VAL A 612 50.76 -1.30 13.79
N VAL A 613 51.00 -0.58 12.69
CA VAL A 613 50.44 -0.90 11.37
C VAL A 613 50.94 -2.25 10.86
N GLU A 614 52.25 -2.52 10.89
CA GLU A 614 52.82 -3.80 10.47
C GLU A 614 52.33 -4.96 11.34
N LYS A 615 52.45 -4.83 12.67
CA LYS A 615 52.12 -5.94 13.58
C LYS A 615 50.64 -6.29 13.54
N ILE A 616 49.74 -5.31 13.63
CA ILE A 616 48.31 -5.59 13.57
C ILE A 616 47.91 -6.13 12.20
N SER A 617 48.46 -5.60 11.10
CA SER A 617 48.14 -6.13 9.76
C SER A 617 48.55 -7.59 9.63
N ARG A 618 49.78 -7.94 10.03
CA ARG A 618 50.30 -9.31 9.96
C ARG A 618 49.52 -10.26 10.86
N ASP A 619 49.32 -9.89 12.12
CA ASP A 619 48.76 -10.77 13.15
C ASP A 619 47.22 -10.92 13.02
N ALA A 620 46.54 -10.06 12.25
CA ALA A 620 45.11 -10.13 12.00
C ALA A 620 44.63 -11.35 11.20
N ASN A 621 45.52 -12.05 10.47
CA ASN A 621 45.22 -13.31 9.76
C ASN A 621 43.91 -13.24 8.94
N GLY A 622 43.77 -12.16 8.15
CA GLY A 622 42.60 -11.92 7.30
C GLY A 622 41.32 -11.42 8.00
N MET A 623 41.33 -11.08 9.30
CA MET A 623 40.14 -10.69 10.08
C MET A 623 40.13 -9.20 10.48
N PHE A 624 39.37 -8.38 9.74
CA PHE A 624 39.16 -6.95 10.07
C PHE A 624 38.60 -6.74 11.48
N ARG A 625 37.69 -7.60 11.94
CA ARG A 625 37.08 -7.45 13.27
C ARG A 625 38.11 -7.56 14.40
N TRP A 626 39.14 -8.40 14.23
CA TRP A 626 40.24 -8.49 15.19
C TRP A 626 41.12 -7.23 15.12
N ALA A 627 41.53 -6.81 13.92
CA ALA A 627 42.33 -5.60 13.74
C ALA A 627 41.65 -4.37 14.35
N PHE A 628 40.35 -4.19 14.11
CA PHE A 628 39.52 -3.16 14.75
C PHE A 628 39.61 -3.20 16.28
N MET A 629 39.38 -4.38 16.88
CA MET A 629 39.39 -4.56 18.33
C MET A 629 40.78 -4.31 18.95
N GLN A 630 41.88 -4.60 18.25
CA GLN A 630 43.22 -4.27 18.77
C GLN A 630 43.51 -2.76 18.69
N ILE A 631 43.19 -2.11 17.57
CA ILE A 631 43.38 -0.65 17.43
C ILE A 631 42.58 0.12 18.49
N ASP A 632 41.29 -0.21 18.67
CA ASP A 632 40.40 0.53 19.57
C ASP A 632 40.74 0.32 21.06
N GLN A 633 41.47 -0.76 21.38
CA GLN A 633 42.08 -0.95 22.70
C GLN A 633 43.42 -0.21 22.83
N LEU A 634 44.26 -0.20 21.79
CA LEU A 634 45.53 0.54 21.79
C LEU A 634 45.34 2.06 21.88
N ILE A 635 44.27 2.61 21.29
CA ILE A 635 43.90 4.04 21.35
C ILE A 635 43.78 4.58 22.79
N LYS A 636 43.58 3.70 23.79
CA LYS A 636 43.42 4.08 25.21
C LYS A 636 44.75 4.31 25.92
N TYR A 637 45.87 3.90 25.32
CA TYR A 637 47.22 4.11 25.85
C TYR A 637 47.83 5.41 25.31
N HIS A 638 48.49 6.14 26.19
CA HIS A 638 48.99 7.49 25.93
C HIS A 638 50.53 7.55 25.83
N SER A 639 51.24 6.58 26.41
CA SER A 639 52.69 6.42 26.26
C SER A 639 53.03 5.52 25.06
N PRO A 640 54.07 5.85 24.27
CA PRO A 640 54.63 4.94 23.27
C PRO A 640 55.10 3.60 23.84
N GLU A 641 55.63 3.60 25.06
CA GLU A 641 56.14 2.43 25.77
C GLU A 641 55.00 1.48 26.15
N ASP A 642 53.90 2.00 26.71
CA ASP A 642 52.66 1.25 26.96
C ASP A 642 52.13 0.59 25.68
N VAL A 643 52.15 1.33 24.57
CA VAL A 643 51.71 0.83 23.25
C VAL A 643 52.61 -0.33 22.79
N LYS A 644 53.94 -0.22 22.93
CA LYS A 644 54.87 -1.31 22.59
C LYS A 644 54.72 -2.52 23.52
N GLU A 645 54.50 -2.34 24.82
CA GLU A 645 54.20 -3.44 25.75
C GLU A 645 52.87 -4.12 25.40
N ARG A 646 51.82 -3.35 25.10
CA ARG A 646 50.52 -3.90 24.69
C ARG A 646 50.59 -4.63 23.36
N LEU A 647 51.34 -4.11 22.37
CA LEU A 647 51.67 -4.82 21.13
C LEU A 647 52.42 -6.14 21.42
N GLY A 648 53.24 -6.20 22.46
CA GLY A 648 53.92 -7.41 22.91
C GLY A 648 52.99 -8.55 23.32
N ARG A 649 51.77 -8.25 23.81
CA ARG A 649 50.82 -9.21 24.39
C ARG A 649 49.47 -9.28 23.64
N LEU A 650 49.45 -9.10 22.31
CA LEU A 650 48.20 -9.17 21.53
C LEU A 650 47.59 -10.59 21.57
N PRO A 651 46.25 -10.72 21.70
CA PRO A 651 45.58 -12.02 21.80
C PRO A 651 45.45 -12.71 20.43
N GLU A 652 45.75 -14.01 20.35
CA GLU A 652 45.73 -14.76 19.09
C GLU A 652 44.30 -14.98 18.55
N GLY A 653 43.94 -14.21 17.52
CA GLY A 653 42.65 -14.33 16.83
C GLY A 653 41.44 -13.88 17.64
N LEU A 654 40.25 -14.02 17.03
CA LEU A 654 39.00 -13.46 17.59
C LEU A 654 38.59 -14.06 18.93
N THR A 655 38.77 -15.36 19.16
CA THR A 655 38.35 -16.01 20.41
C THR A 655 39.11 -15.46 21.62
N ALA A 656 40.45 -15.43 21.57
CA ALA A 656 41.26 -14.84 22.64
C ALA A 656 40.99 -13.34 22.82
N ALA A 657 40.69 -12.62 21.72
CA ALA A 657 40.32 -11.22 21.78
C ALA A 657 38.92 -10.97 22.40
N TYR A 658 38.03 -11.97 22.42
CA TYR A 658 36.78 -11.93 23.18
C TYR A 658 36.95 -12.40 24.63
N ASP A 659 37.87 -13.36 24.89
CA ASP A 659 38.24 -13.76 26.25
C ASP A 659 38.82 -12.58 27.05
N GLU A 660 39.63 -11.72 26.43
CA GLU A 660 40.19 -10.51 27.05
C GLU A 660 39.14 -9.41 27.31
N LEU A 661 38.05 -9.39 26.53
CA LEU A 661 36.92 -8.47 26.72
C LEU A 661 35.87 -8.98 27.70
N TYR A 662 35.81 -10.29 27.92
CA TYR A 662 34.87 -10.89 28.84
C TYR A 662 35.18 -10.47 30.28
N ALA A 663 34.14 -10.15 31.05
CA ALA A 663 34.29 -9.64 32.40
C ALA A 663 35.00 -10.64 33.33
N LYS A 664 35.71 -10.15 34.34
CA LYS A 664 36.51 -10.99 35.24
C LYS A 664 35.62 -12.05 35.93
N PRO A 665 36.00 -13.34 35.92
CA PRO A 665 35.22 -14.40 36.56
C PRO A 665 34.84 -14.08 38.01
N GLY A 666 33.57 -14.23 38.34
CA GLY A 666 33.03 -13.98 39.69
C GLY A 666 32.83 -12.50 40.04
N SER A 667 33.00 -11.57 39.09
CA SER A 667 32.70 -10.14 39.30
C SER A 667 31.22 -9.82 39.09
N HIS A 668 30.72 -8.75 39.73
CA HIS A 668 29.37 -8.23 39.44
C HIS A 668 29.20 -7.84 37.97
N ASP A 669 30.26 -7.32 37.34
CA ASP A 669 30.28 -6.97 35.92
C ASP A 669 30.03 -8.21 35.03
N GLU A 670 30.52 -9.39 35.44
CA GLU A 670 30.21 -10.64 34.75
C GLU A 670 28.74 -11.02 34.86
N ILE A 671 28.12 -10.90 36.05
CA ILE A 671 26.69 -11.17 36.24
C ILE A 671 25.84 -10.27 35.33
N TYR A 672 26.20 -8.98 35.23
CA TYR A 672 25.52 -8.04 34.33
C TYR A 672 25.75 -8.36 32.85
N LEU A 673 26.98 -8.71 32.46
CA LEU A 673 27.30 -9.13 31.08
C LEU A 673 26.54 -10.41 30.69
N GLN A 674 26.54 -11.44 31.53
CA GLN A 674 25.81 -12.69 31.30
C GLN A 674 24.31 -12.44 31.12
N ARG A 675 23.70 -11.60 31.97
CA ARG A 675 22.28 -11.20 31.83
C ARG A 675 22.04 -10.42 30.54
N ALA A 676 22.93 -9.50 30.17
CA ALA A 676 22.80 -8.73 28.93
C ALA A 676 22.89 -9.65 27.69
N VAL A 677 23.82 -10.62 27.69
CA VAL A 677 23.97 -11.64 26.64
C VAL A 677 22.71 -12.50 26.55
N LYS A 678 22.21 -13.04 27.67
CA LYS A 678 20.96 -13.82 27.72
C LYS A 678 19.80 -13.04 27.10
N TRP A 679 19.58 -11.80 27.54
CA TRP A 679 18.50 -10.96 27.00
C TRP A 679 18.67 -10.65 25.52
N VAL A 680 19.83 -10.16 25.06
CA VAL A 680 20.02 -9.79 23.65
C VAL A 680 20.04 -11.01 22.71
N MET A 681 20.37 -12.20 23.20
CA MET A 681 20.32 -13.45 22.42
C MET A 681 18.89 -13.95 22.18
N HIS A 682 18.01 -13.90 23.20
CA HIS A 682 16.68 -14.52 23.15
C HIS A 682 15.51 -13.52 23.07
N ALA A 683 15.77 -12.21 23.13
CA ALA A 683 14.79 -11.14 22.93
C ALA A 683 14.06 -11.24 21.58
N TYR A 684 12.74 -11.03 21.59
CA TYR A 684 11.91 -11.07 20.37
C TYR A 684 12.16 -9.84 19.48
N VAL A 685 12.27 -8.65 20.09
CA VAL A 685 12.73 -7.40 19.46
C VAL A 685 13.92 -6.84 20.26
N PRO A 686 14.95 -6.24 19.64
CA PRO A 686 16.06 -5.59 20.36
C PRO A 686 15.61 -4.58 21.44
N LEU A 687 16.26 -4.65 22.62
CA LEU A 687 15.95 -3.81 23.78
C LEU A 687 16.54 -2.40 23.65
N SER A 688 15.85 -1.39 24.16
CA SER A 688 16.39 -0.04 24.39
C SER A 688 17.30 -0.01 25.61
N THR A 689 17.95 1.12 25.86
CA THR A 689 18.70 1.35 27.11
C THR A 689 17.84 1.13 28.35
N GLU A 690 16.62 1.69 28.43
CA GLU A 690 15.78 1.56 29.62
C GLU A 690 15.37 0.10 29.86
N GLU A 691 14.98 -0.60 28.79
CA GLU A 691 14.59 -2.02 28.82
C GLU A 691 15.79 -2.92 29.21
N LEU A 692 16.99 -2.68 28.66
CA LEU A 692 18.17 -3.51 28.97
C LEU A 692 18.80 -3.19 30.33
N LEU A 693 18.85 -1.91 30.75
CA LEU A 693 19.32 -1.54 32.10
C LEU A 693 18.44 -2.16 33.18
N ALA A 694 17.13 -2.20 32.96
CA ALA A 694 16.21 -2.93 33.82
C ALA A 694 16.49 -4.44 33.81
N ALA A 695 16.62 -5.02 32.61
CA ALA A 695 16.87 -6.45 32.41
C ALA A 695 18.13 -6.99 33.09
N VAL A 696 19.24 -6.24 33.08
CA VAL A 696 20.48 -6.67 33.77
C VAL A 696 20.41 -6.50 35.29
N GLN A 697 19.61 -5.54 35.78
CA GLN A 697 19.43 -5.31 37.22
C GLN A 697 18.55 -6.38 37.88
N LEU A 698 17.79 -7.15 37.11
CA LEU A 698 16.91 -8.19 37.61
C LEU A 698 17.54 -9.59 37.52
N GLY A 699 17.24 -10.43 38.49
CA GLY A 699 17.64 -11.84 38.54
C GLY A 699 16.59 -12.70 39.24
N LEU A 700 16.91 -13.99 39.38
CA LEU A 700 16.15 -14.93 40.20
C LEU A 700 16.85 -15.07 41.57
N ALA A 701 16.12 -15.50 42.60
CA ALA A 701 16.68 -15.97 43.86
C ALA A 701 16.99 -17.48 43.78
N ASP A 702 17.91 -17.96 44.63
CA ASP A 702 18.23 -19.39 44.76
C ASP A 702 17.05 -20.21 45.30
N GLU A 703 17.05 -21.51 45.00
CA GLU A 703 15.90 -22.41 45.17
C GLU A 703 15.69 -22.89 46.61
N HIS A 704 15.37 -21.96 47.51
CA HIS A 704 14.86 -22.27 48.83
C HIS A 704 13.33 -22.19 48.85
N ASP A 705 12.70 -23.30 49.25
CA ASP A 705 11.26 -23.47 49.48
C ASP A 705 10.34 -23.34 48.24
N ASP A 706 10.79 -23.93 47.12
CA ASP A 706 9.95 -24.35 45.97
C ASP A 706 9.17 -23.21 45.24
N LEU A 707 9.55 -21.97 45.53
CA LEU A 707 8.97 -20.69 45.09
C LEU A 707 10.05 -19.71 44.62
N VAL A 708 10.23 -19.59 43.30
CA VAL A 708 11.17 -18.62 42.71
C VAL A 708 10.69 -17.18 42.95
N SER A 709 11.60 -16.28 43.32
CA SER A 709 11.35 -14.85 43.51
C SER A 709 12.33 -13.97 42.72
N LEU A 710 11.99 -12.69 42.55
CA LEU A 710 12.76 -11.73 41.76
C LEU A 710 13.80 -11.01 42.62
N THR A 711 15.07 -11.06 42.24
CA THR A 711 16.15 -10.32 42.91
C THR A 711 16.46 -9.01 42.18
N LYS A 712 16.53 -7.91 42.94
CA LYS A 712 16.88 -6.57 42.41
C LYS A 712 18.32 -6.23 42.79
N SER A 713 19.17 -6.12 41.78
CA SER A 713 20.61 -5.85 41.91
C SER A 713 20.88 -4.35 41.99
N ARG A 714 22.15 -3.96 42.23
CA ARG A 714 22.53 -2.54 42.32
C ARG A 714 22.21 -1.80 41.02
N ARG A 715 21.64 -0.59 41.14
CA ARG A 715 21.40 0.30 39.98
C ARG A 715 22.67 0.54 39.18
N LEU A 716 22.55 0.43 37.86
CA LEU A 716 23.60 0.74 36.87
C LEU A 716 23.26 2.02 36.12
N SER A 717 24.29 2.76 35.69
CA SER A 717 24.15 3.78 34.65
C SER A 717 24.35 3.17 33.26
N GLU A 718 23.85 3.86 32.24
CA GLU A 718 24.08 3.51 30.83
C GLU A 718 25.57 3.40 30.50
N GLN A 719 26.38 4.37 30.96
CA GLN A 719 27.83 4.38 30.75
C GLN A 719 28.54 3.17 31.39
N THR A 720 28.09 2.72 32.57
CA THR A 720 28.65 1.51 33.19
C THR A 720 28.25 0.26 32.39
N LEU A 721 27.01 0.16 31.90
CA LEU A 721 26.60 -0.95 31.05
C LEU A 721 27.36 -0.97 29.71
N GLU A 722 27.61 0.19 29.09
CA GLU A 722 28.48 0.29 27.89
C GLU A 722 29.91 -0.18 28.17
N SER A 723 30.47 0.17 29.34
CA SER A 723 31.80 -0.25 29.78
C SER A 723 31.89 -1.77 30.03
N ILE A 724 30.83 -2.38 30.55
CA ILE A 724 30.72 -3.84 30.76
C ILE A 724 30.51 -4.59 29.42
N CYS A 725 29.65 -4.08 28.54
CA CYS A 725 29.29 -4.72 27.28
C CYS A 725 30.32 -4.51 26.14
N ARG A 726 31.21 -3.51 26.27
CA ARG A 726 32.43 -3.21 25.48
C ARG A 726 32.72 -4.17 24.30
N TYR A 727 32.24 -3.80 23.12
CA TYR A 727 32.39 -4.51 21.82
C TYR A 727 31.82 -5.95 21.74
N LEU A 728 31.23 -6.47 22.81
CA LEU A 728 30.47 -7.72 22.84
C LEU A 728 28.98 -7.45 22.58
N ILE A 729 28.43 -6.37 23.15
CA ILE A 729 27.10 -5.85 22.83
C ILE A 729 27.21 -4.33 22.62
N VAL A 730 26.52 -3.79 21.62
CA VAL A 730 26.54 -2.36 21.26
C VAL A 730 25.14 -1.86 20.94
N LYS A 731 24.96 -0.55 20.86
CA LYS A 731 23.75 0.06 20.26
C LYS A 731 23.87 0.10 18.74
N ASN A 732 22.77 -0.14 18.04
CA ASN A 732 22.61 0.15 16.62
C ASN A 732 22.19 1.61 16.38
N TYR A 733 22.02 1.99 15.12
CA TYR A 733 21.58 3.34 14.71
C TYR A 733 20.18 3.75 15.21
N ARG A 734 19.34 2.81 15.66
CA ARG A 734 18.04 3.07 16.32
C ARG A 734 18.16 3.18 17.85
N GLY A 735 19.38 3.19 18.41
CA GLY A 735 19.62 3.21 19.86
C GLY A 735 19.27 1.89 20.59
N LYS A 736 19.02 0.81 19.84
CA LYS A 736 18.66 -0.50 20.38
C LYS A 736 19.90 -1.40 20.50
N TRP A 737 19.98 -2.18 21.58
CA TRP A 737 21.12 -3.03 21.92
C TRP A 737 21.11 -4.35 21.14
N VAL A 738 22.23 -4.66 20.49
CA VAL A 738 22.44 -5.81 19.59
C VAL A 738 23.88 -6.34 19.71
N PHE A 739 24.12 -7.57 19.26
CA PHE A 739 25.49 -8.01 19.01
C PHE A 739 26.07 -7.25 17.81
N PRO A 740 27.30 -6.71 17.88
CA PRO A 740 27.91 -5.94 16.78
C PRO A 740 28.34 -6.81 15.59
N HIS A 741 28.44 -8.12 15.77
CA HIS A 741 28.88 -9.05 14.73
C HIS A 741 28.57 -10.51 15.12
N ALA A 742 28.23 -11.37 14.15
CA ALA A 742 27.89 -12.78 14.39
C ALA A 742 28.99 -13.59 15.10
N SER A 743 30.27 -13.23 14.93
CA SER A 743 31.39 -13.87 15.66
C SER A 743 31.29 -13.75 17.18
N VAL A 744 30.61 -12.73 17.70
CA VAL A 744 30.39 -12.59 19.15
C VAL A 744 29.36 -13.61 19.64
N GLN A 745 28.28 -13.82 18.88
CA GLN A 745 27.29 -14.86 19.19
C GLN A 745 27.91 -16.25 19.08
N GLU A 746 28.73 -16.51 18.06
CA GLU A 746 29.48 -17.77 17.97
C GLU A 746 30.44 -17.97 19.15
N TYR A 747 31.10 -16.92 19.63
CA TYR A 747 31.93 -17.00 20.83
C TYR A 747 31.10 -17.42 22.06
N PHE A 748 29.95 -16.79 22.29
CA PHE A 748 29.06 -17.18 23.39
C PHE A 748 28.47 -18.59 23.21
N VAL A 749 28.06 -19.00 22.01
CA VAL A 749 27.58 -20.37 21.74
C VAL A 749 28.68 -21.41 21.98
N LYS A 750 29.93 -21.12 21.61
CA LYS A 750 31.06 -22.07 21.69
C LYS A 750 31.69 -22.17 23.09
N LYS A 751 31.83 -21.06 23.81
CA LYS A 751 32.44 -21.05 25.16
C LYS A 751 31.45 -20.96 26.32
N HIS A 752 30.33 -20.28 26.11
CA HIS A 752 29.38 -19.88 27.17
C HIS A 752 27.97 -20.41 26.87
N ASN A 753 27.88 -21.67 26.41
CA ASN A 753 26.66 -22.27 25.86
C ASN A 753 25.43 -22.16 26.82
N ALA A 754 25.66 -22.14 28.14
CA ALA A 754 24.62 -21.91 29.15
C ALA A 754 23.90 -20.54 29.05
N LEU A 755 24.50 -19.55 28.38
CA LEU A 755 23.88 -18.25 28.08
C LEU A 755 23.01 -18.29 26.80
N THR A 756 23.25 -19.26 25.92
CA THR A 756 22.71 -19.32 24.55
C THR A 756 21.79 -20.51 24.28
N ASN A 757 21.78 -21.50 25.16
CA ASN A 757 20.95 -22.71 25.04
C ASN A 757 19.52 -22.49 25.58
N HIS A 758 18.78 -23.58 25.74
CA HIS A 758 17.41 -23.56 26.25
C HIS A 758 17.31 -23.18 27.74
N ILE A 759 18.34 -23.41 28.55
CA ILE A 759 18.34 -23.09 29.99
C ILE A 759 18.21 -21.57 30.17
N ALA A 760 18.95 -20.79 29.39
CA ALA A 760 18.80 -19.33 29.35
C ALA A 760 17.38 -18.88 28.97
N ARG A 761 16.71 -19.56 28.02
CA ARG A 761 15.32 -19.25 27.65
C ARG A 761 14.35 -19.53 28.81
N ILE A 762 14.55 -20.65 29.50
CA ILE A 762 13.78 -21.06 30.67
C ILE A 762 13.95 -20.05 31.81
N GLU A 763 15.18 -19.62 32.12
CA GLU A 763 15.44 -18.53 33.09
C GLU A 763 14.72 -17.23 32.71
N LEU A 764 14.83 -16.80 31.45
CA LEU A 764 14.21 -15.56 30.97
C LEU A 764 12.68 -15.63 31.03
N ALA A 765 12.08 -16.77 30.71
CA ALA A 765 10.64 -16.98 30.85
C ALA A 765 10.19 -16.91 32.32
N LYS A 766 10.92 -17.52 33.26
CA LYS A 766 10.67 -17.38 34.72
C LYS A 766 10.74 -15.90 35.14
N LEU A 767 11.78 -15.17 34.71
CA LEU A 767 11.98 -13.76 35.06
C LEU A 767 10.88 -12.86 34.48
N SER A 768 10.52 -13.07 33.21
CA SER A 768 9.40 -12.40 32.55
C SER A 768 8.08 -12.58 33.34
N LEU A 769 7.75 -13.80 33.76
CA LEU A 769 6.53 -14.07 34.53
C LEU A 769 6.54 -13.37 35.90
N LEU A 770 7.68 -13.38 36.60
CA LEU A 770 7.83 -12.68 37.88
C LEU A 770 7.70 -11.16 37.72
N VAL A 771 8.27 -10.58 36.66
CA VAL A 771 8.14 -9.16 36.32
C VAL A 771 6.69 -8.78 36.01
N LEU A 772 5.90 -9.66 35.36
CA LEU A 772 4.48 -9.43 35.15
C LEU A 772 3.69 -9.49 36.45
N ILE A 773 3.90 -10.52 37.28
CA ILE A 773 3.26 -10.64 38.59
C ILE A 773 3.52 -9.36 39.40
N GLU A 774 4.77 -8.95 39.56
CA GLU A 774 5.11 -7.77 40.38
C GLU A 774 4.61 -6.44 39.77
N LYS A 775 4.74 -6.24 38.45
CA LYS A 775 4.23 -5.04 37.75
C LYS A 775 2.72 -4.84 37.94
N TYR A 776 1.96 -5.93 37.97
CA TYR A 776 0.51 -5.87 38.05
C TYR A 776 -0.07 -6.15 39.45
N GLN A 777 0.75 -6.53 40.44
CA GLN A 777 0.33 -6.76 41.84
C GLN A 777 -0.17 -5.46 42.52
N TYR A 778 0.48 -4.33 42.24
CA TYR A 778 0.15 -3.03 42.85
C TYR A 778 -0.54 -2.06 41.89
N ARG A 779 -1.48 -1.27 42.40
CA ARG A 779 -2.23 -0.26 41.62
C ARG A 779 -1.53 1.08 41.67
N TYR A 780 -0.43 1.23 40.93
CA TYR A 780 0.26 2.53 40.83
C TYR A 780 -0.69 3.63 40.33
N PRO A 781 -0.60 4.86 40.88
CA PRO A 781 -1.53 5.93 40.57
C PRO A 781 -1.40 6.40 39.13
N ARG A 782 -2.54 6.64 38.45
CA ARG A 782 -2.61 7.04 37.02
C ARG A 782 -2.01 8.41 36.68
N ARG A 783 -1.40 9.14 37.62
CA ARG A 783 -0.85 10.49 37.40
C ARG A 783 0.68 10.49 37.50
N PHE A 784 1.32 10.39 36.32
CA PHE A 784 2.76 10.59 36.17
C PHE A 784 3.20 12.06 36.27
N SER A 785 2.27 13.01 36.17
CA SER A 785 2.53 14.46 36.23
C SER A 785 3.31 14.87 37.48
N ASP A 786 3.06 14.22 38.60
CA ASP A 786 3.41 14.73 39.92
C ASP A 786 4.87 14.40 40.31
N MET A 787 5.56 13.53 39.54
CA MET A 787 7.01 13.26 39.70
C MET A 787 7.91 14.22 38.92
N TYR A 788 7.42 14.85 37.84
CA TYR A 788 8.25 15.70 36.97
C TYR A 788 8.71 17.03 37.60
N GLN A 789 8.16 17.41 38.76
CA GLN A 789 8.44 18.70 39.41
C GLN A 789 9.63 18.70 40.38
N LEU A 790 10.21 17.53 40.72
CA LEU A 790 11.20 17.42 41.81
C LEU A 790 12.66 17.28 41.39
N HIS A 791 12.96 16.88 40.15
CA HIS A 791 14.34 16.70 39.66
C HIS A 791 14.49 17.33 38.28
N GLY A 792 15.22 18.45 38.21
CA GLY A 792 15.37 19.28 37.01
C GLY A 792 16.36 18.76 35.97
N ASP A 793 16.46 17.44 35.78
CA ASP A 793 17.30 16.81 34.75
C ASP A 793 16.44 15.93 33.83
N ARG A 794 16.78 15.85 32.54
CA ARG A 794 15.94 15.26 31.48
C ARG A 794 16.05 13.74 31.35
N THR A 795 16.63 13.08 32.34
CA THR A 795 16.79 11.62 32.41
C THR A 795 15.59 10.99 33.14
N VAL A 796 14.78 10.19 32.44
CA VAL A 796 13.59 9.52 33.00
C VAL A 796 14.03 8.35 33.90
N TYR A 797 14.42 8.65 35.13
CA TYR A 797 14.85 7.63 36.10
C TYR A 797 13.68 6.91 36.76
N TRP A 798 13.34 5.75 36.21
CA TRP A 798 12.42 4.80 36.81
C TRP A 798 12.94 4.30 38.18
N PRO A 799 12.16 4.45 39.28
CA PRO A 799 12.63 4.03 40.61
C PRO A 799 12.85 2.52 40.75
N ASP A 800 12.17 1.73 39.91
CA ASP A 800 12.13 0.26 39.99
C ASP A 800 12.27 -0.34 38.57
N PRO A 801 13.26 -1.23 38.33
CA PRO A 801 13.48 -1.86 37.02
C PRO A 801 12.31 -2.74 36.53
N VAL A 802 11.35 -3.10 37.39
CA VAL A 802 10.14 -3.83 36.97
C VAL A 802 9.31 -3.06 35.94
N TYR A 803 9.35 -1.72 35.93
CA TYR A 803 8.48 -0.91 35.05
C TYR A 803 8.96 -0.82 33.58
N PRO A 804 10.23 -0.48 33.27
CA PRO A 804 10.70 -0.45 31.88
C PRO A 804 10.63 -1.83 31.22
N LEU A 805 11.22 -2.84 31.88
CA LEU A 805 11.21 -4.21 31.36
C LEU A 805 9.79 -4.80 31.31
N GLY A 806 8.96 -4.53 32.32
CA GLY A 806 7.60 -5.04 32.37
C GLY A 806 6.71 -4.53 31.25
N SER A 807 7.06 -3.43 30.57
CA SER A 807 6.38 -2.96 29.36
C SER A 807 6.76 -3.80 28.13
N TYR A 808 8.04 -4.05 27.91
CA TYR A 808 8.53 -5.02 26.93
C TYR A 808 7.92 -6.42 27.15
N VAL A 809 8.05 -6.94 28.37
CA VAL A 809 7.59 -8.29 28.72
C VAL A 809 6.07 -8.41 28.55
N SER A 810 5.28 -7.37 28.86
CA SER A 810 3.83 -7.39 28.64
C SER A 810 3.39 -7.57 27.18
N GLN A 811 4.29 -7.38 26.21
CA GLN A 811 4.08 -7.65 24.78
C GLN A 811 4.66 -8.99 24.31
N TYR A 812 5.76 -9.47 24.90
CA TYR A 812 6.55 -10.59 24.36
C TYR A 812 6.61 -11.86 25.23
N TRP A 813 5.99 -11.89 26.40
CA TRP A 813 6.02 -13.08 27.30
C TRP A 813 5.40 -14.33 26.66
N VAL A 814 4.34 -14.19 25.85
CA VAL A 814 3.68 -15.32 25.17
C VAL A 814 4.60 -16.02 24.15
N PRO A 815 5.21 -15.32 23.16
CA PRO A 815 6.25 -15.91 22.31
C PRO A 815 7.41 -16.55 23.08
N GLN A 816 7.85 -15.94 24.20
CA GLN A 816 8.92 -16.50 25.03
C GLN A 816 8.54 -17.87 25.63
N ILE A 817 7.28 -18.06 26.04
CA ILE A 817 6.77 -19.33 26.58
C ILE A 817 6.54 -20.37 25.49
N ARG A 818 6.11 -19.98 24.28
CA ARG A 818 6.02 -20.93 23.15
C ARG A 818 7.40 -21.46 22.76
N ASN A 819 8.42 -20.60 22.74
CA ASN A 819 9.79 -20.93 22.35
C ASN A 819 10.58 -21.83 23.34
N ILE A 820 9.92 -22.36 24.37
CA ILE A 820 10.44 -23.35 25.34
C ILE A 820 9.56 -24.61 25.45
N GLN A 821 8.43 -24.69 24.74
CA GLN A 821 7.60 -25.89 24.71
C GLN A 821 8.37 -27.08 24.12
N GLY A 822 8.13 -28.28 24.65
CA GLY A 822 8.85 -29.50 24.25
C GLY A 822 10.31 -29.59 24.73
N VAL A 823 10.84 -28.61 25.47
CA VAL A 823 12.19 -28.68 26.05
C VAL A 823 12.19 -29.51 27.34
N PRO A 824 12.97 -30.60 27.44
CA PRO A 824 13.06 -31.40 28.66
C PRO A 824 13.60 -30.63 29.87
N GLY A 825 13.02 -30.87 31.05
CA GLY A 825 13.60 -30.49 32.34
C GLY A 825 13.30 -29.07 32.87
N GLY A 826 12.68 -28.18 32.09
CA GLY A 826 12.42 -26.78 32.51
C GLY A 826 11.01 -26.48 33.02
N ASN A 827 10.01 -27.27 32.62
CA ASN A 827 8.64 -26.76 32.53
C ASN A 827 7.83 -26.76 33.84
N LYS A 828 8.26 -27.47 34.89
CA LYS A 828 7.62 -27.50 36.23
C LYS A 828 7.48 -26.12 36.85
N GLN A 829 8.59 -25.39 37.04
CA GLN A 829 8.57 -24.07 37.67
C GLN A 829 7.85 -23.01 36.80
N ILE A 830 7.89 -23.16 35.48
CA ILE A 830 7.17 -22.26 34.56
C ILE A 830 5.67 -22.54 34.61
N SER A 831 5.24 -23.80 34.67
CA SER A 831 3.86 -24.20 34.93
C SER A 831 3.35 -23.62 36.26
N LYS A 832 4.14 -23.71 37.35
CA LYS A 832 3.84 -23.05 38.63
C LYS A 832 3.69 -21.52 38.52
N LEU A 833 4.61 -20.85 37.82
CA LEU A 833 4.56 -19.39 37.63
C LEU A 833 3.39 -18.97 36.73
N LEU A 834 3.02 -19.76 35.72
CA LEU A 834 1.81 -19.56 34.93
C LEU A 834 0.55 -19.71 35.79
N LYS A 835 0.47 -20.77 36.61
CA LYS A 835 -0.64 -20.94 37.54
C LYS A 835 -0.76 -19.74 38.48
N ARG A 836 0.36 -19.29 39.08
CA ARG A 836 0.41 -18.11 39.96
C ARG A 836 0.06 -16.79 39.25
N PHE A 837 0.41 -16.64 37.97
CA PHE A 837 0.10 -15.43 37.22
C PHE A 837 -1.35 -15.43 36.71
N MET A 838 -1.83 -16.54 36.14
CA MET A 838 -3.11 -16.61 35.43
C MET A 838 -4.29 -17.00 36.33
N ILE A 839 -4.12 -17.97 37.25
CA ILE A 839 -5.23 -18.62 37.96
C ILE A 839 -5.35 -18.16 39.41
N SER A 840 -6.57 -17.85 39.85
CA SER A 840 -6.88 -17.53 41.26
C SER A 840 -6.63 -18.75 42.18
N PRO A 841 -6.00 -18.59 43.36
CA PRO A 841 -5.79 -19.71 44.28
C PRO A 841 -7.11 -20.34 44.76
N ASP A 842 -8.19 -19.55 44.83
CA ASP A 842 -9.49 -19.97 45.37
C ASP A 842 -10.41 -20.65 44.33
N ASN A 843 -10.17 -20.46 43.03
CA ASN A 843 -11.01 -21.02 41.95
C ASN A 843 -10.25 -21.13 40.62
N LEU A 844 -10.18 -22.35 40.07
CA LEU A 844 -9.48 -22.66 38.82
C LEU A 844 -10.09 -22.02 37.56
N CYS A 845 -11.37 -21.62 37.60
CA CYS A 845 -12.07 -20.94 36.50
C CYS A 845 -12.04 -19.41 36.60
N HIS A 846 -11.31 -18.83 37.55
CA HIS A 846 -11.17 -17.37 37.69
C HIS A 846 -9.74 -16.89 37.51
N SER A 847 -9.59 -15.83 36.72
CA SER A 847 -8.30 -15.15 36.55
C SER A 847 -7.89 -14.32 37.77
N THR A 848 -6.58 -14.27 38.04
CA THR A 848 -5.99 -13.39 39.07
C THR A 848 -6.31 -11.90 38.82
N LEU A 849 -6.00 -11.06 39.81
CA LEU A 849 -6.11 -9.61 39.66
C LEU A 849 -4.99 -9.05 38.77
N GLU A 850 -3.80 -9.65 38.84
CA GLU A 850 -2.60 -9.37 38.06
C GLU A 850 -2.88 -9.61 36.57
N TYR A 851 -3.41 -10.78 36.22
CA TYR A 851 -3.75 -11.15 34.85
C TYR A 851 -4.83 -10.22 34.27
N ARG A 852 -5.90 -9.96 35.03
CA ARG A 852 -6.97 -9.05 34.59
C ARG A 852 -6.52 -7.59 34.49
N ARG A 853 -5.47 -7.18 35.21
CA ARG A 853 -4.82 -5.86 35.02
C ARG A 853 -3.93 -5.84 33.78
N TRP A 854 -3.19 -6.92 33.50
CA TRP A 854 -2.44 -7.07 32.24
C TRP A 854 -3.38 -7.01 31.02
N LEU A 855 -4.45 -7.83 31.01
CA LEU A 855 -5.48 -7.82 29.96
C LEU A 855 -6.04 -6.42 29.72
N LYS A 856 -6.43 -5.69 30.78
CA LYS A 856 -6.96 -4.32 30.68
C LYS A 856 -5.93 -3.27 30.26
N SER A 857 -4.63 -3.57 30.32
CA SER A 857 -3.57 -2.72 29.74
C SER A 857 -3.23 -3.06 28.29
N VAL A 858 -3.58 -4.27 27.83
CA VAL A 858 -3.47 -4.71 26.43
C VAL A 858 -4.71 -4.28 25.63
N GLY A 859 -5.91 -4.51 26.16
CA GLY A 859 -7.20 -4.20 25.53
C GLY A 859 -7.65 -2.74 25.66
N SER A 860 -6.74 -1.77 25.57
CA SER A 860 -7.06 -0.34 25.66
C SER A 860 -6.76 0.37 24.33
N PRO A 861 -7.73 1.06 23.68
CA PRO A 861 -7.50 1.76 22.41
C PRO A 861 -6.36 2.80 22.47
N ASP A 862 -6.19 3.44 23.63
CA ASP A 862 -5.12 4.43 23.89
C ASP A 862 -3.73 3.77 24.12
N GLY A 863 -3.60 2.46 23.95
CA GLY A 863 -2.38 1.70 24.18
C GLY A 863 -1.29 2.02 23.15
N THR A 864 -0.34 2.88 23.52
CA THR A 864 0.77 3.32 22.66
C THR A 864 1.84 2.24 22.43
N GLY A 865 1.50 1.21 21.65
CA GLY A 865 2.47 0.21 21.21
C GLY A 865 1.89 -0.77 20.20
N HIS A 866 2.72 -1.17 19.23
CA HIS A 866 2.39 -2.27 18.33
C HIS A 866 2.29 -3.57 19.14
N LEU A 867 1.06 -3.98 19.48
CA LEU A 867 0.81 -5.34 19.92
C LEU A 867 1.29 -6.30 18.83
N ASN A 868 1.96 -7.39 19.23
CA ASN A 868 2.33 -8.44 18.30
C ASN A 868 1.08 -8.91 17.54
N ARG A 869 1.20 -9.21 16.25
CA ARG A 869 0.08 -9.61 15.38
C ARG A 869 -0.70 -10.78 15.99
N ASP A 870 0.02 -11.72 16.60
CA ASP A 870 -0.52 -12.79 17.46
C ASP A 870 -1.51 -12.30 18.52
N LEU A 871 -1.11 -11.29 19.32
CA LEU A 871 -1.94 -10.74 20.39
C LEU A 871 -3.11 -9.91 19.86
N PHE A 872 -2.96 -9.32 18.67
CA PHE A 872 -4.02 -8.56 18.01
C PHE A 872 -5.20 -9.44 17.54
N VAL A 873 -5.03 -10.76 17.39
CA VAL A 873 -6.18 -11.64 17.08
C VAL A 873 -7.05 -11.88 18.32
N PHE A 874 -6.49 -11.80 19.54
CA PHE A 874 -7.17 -12.15 20.79
C PHE A 874 -8.09 -11.06 21.40
N TRP A 875 -8.43 -9.99 20.67
CA TRP A 875 -9.39 -8.98 21.19
C TRP A 875 -10.75 -9.59 21.54
N GLU A 876 -11.18 -10.61 20.80
CA GLU A 876 -12.41 -11.40 21.07
C GLU A 876 -12.41 -12.05 22.46
N LEU A 877 -11.24 -12.30 23.05
CA LEU A 877 -11.06 -12.97 24.34
C LEU A 877 -10.89 -11.99 25.52
N ALA A 878 -10.79 -10.68 25.27
CA ALA A 878 -10.56 -9.65 26.30
C ALA A 878 -11.63 -9.62 27.41
N LEU A 879 -12.77 -10.29 27.18
CA LEU A 879 -13.91 -10.40 28.11
C LEU A 879 -14.05 -11.79 28.75
N ALA A 880 -13.23 -12.77 28.39
CA ALA A 880 -13.20 -14.08 29.05
C ALA A 880 -12.40 -13.99 30.37
N GLU A 881 -13.09 -13.97 31.52
CA GLU A 881 -12.44 -14.00 32.85
C GLU A 881 -11.87 -15.38 33.22
N ASN A 882 -12.26 -16.45 32.52
CA ASN A 882 -11.74 -17.80 32.75
C ASN A 882 -10.39 -18.01 32.02
N PRO A 883 -9.31 -18.40 32.73
CA PRO A 883 -7.99 -18.61 32.12
C PRO A 883 -7.93 -19.78 31.11
N ALA A 884 -8.87 -20.72 31.11
CA ALA A 884 -8.92 -21.86 30.19
C ALA A 884 -8.88 -21.43 28.71
N PHE A 885 -9.71 -20.45 28.33
CA PHE A 885 -9.77 -19.93 26.96
C PHE A 885 -8.44 -19.28 26.53
N TRP A 886 -7.76 -18.62 27.48
CA TRP A 886 -6.45 -18.04 27.25
C TRP A 886 -5.34 -19.09 27.13
N ILE A 887 -5.35 -20.14 27.95
CA ILE A 887 -4.41 -21.28 27.82
C ILE A 887 -4.49 -21.88 26.40
N VAL A 888 -5.71 -22.06 25.89
CA VAL A 888 -5.96 -22.56 24.52
C VAL A 888 -5.48 -21.59 23.45
N ALA A 889 -5.97 -20.34 23.46
CA ALA A 889 -5.69 -19.39 22.39
C ALA A 889 -4.22 -18.97 22.32
N LEU A 890 -3.60 -18.79 23.49
CA LEU A 890 -2.16 -18.55 23.59
C LEU A 890 -1.33 -19.80 23.23
N GLY A 891 -1.95 -20.97 23.05
CA GLY A 891 -1.30 -22.20 22.59
C GLY A 891 -0.37 -22.80 23.63
N ILE A 892 -0.77 -22.79 24.90
CA ILE A 892 0.11 -23.15 26.03
C ILE A 892 0.01 -24.64 26.33
N THR A 893 0.83 -25.45 25.66
CA THR A 893 1.06 -26.85 26.03
C THR A 893 1.87 -26.91 27.33
N LEU A 894 1.42 -27.70 28.31
CA LEU A 894 2.04 -27.84 29.64
C LEU A 894 2.41 -29.29 29.94
N ASP A 895 3.63 -29.52 30.44
CA ASP A 895 4.10 -30.86 30.81
C ASP A 895 3.55 -31.32 32.16
N GLU A 896 3.44 -30.40 33.13
CA GLU A 896 2.74 -30.65 34.39
C GLU A 896 1.25 -30.34 34.21
N LYS A 897 0.54 -31.36 33.73
CA LYS A 897 -0.81 -31.22 33.16
C LYS A 897 -1.92 -31.02 34.16
N GLU A 898 -1.85 -31.64 35.35
CA GLU A 898 -2.99 -31.83 36.27
C GLU A 898 -3.87 -30.59 36.50
N TRP A 899 -3.30 -29.43 36.85
CA TRP A 899 -4.09 -28.22 37.09
C TRP A 899 -4.67 -27.60 35.81
N ALA A 900 -3.96 -27.75 34.69
CA ALA A 900 -4.38 -27.20 33.40
C ALA A 900 -5.43 -28.10 32.74
N GLU A 901 -5.24 -29.42 32.77
CA GLU A 901 -6.27 -30.38 32.38
C GLU A 901 -7.52 -30.24 33.25
N THR A 902 -7.38 -29.98 34.57
CA THR A 902 -8.54 -29.70 35.42
C THR A 902 -9.24 -28.40 35.02
N CYS A 903 -8.50 -27.31 34.81
CA CYS A 903 -9.05 -26.03 34.36
C CYS A 903 -9.76 -26.14 32.99
N LEU A 904 -9.13 -26.80 32.02
CA LEU A 904 -9.72 -27.08 30.71
C LEU A 904 -10.94 -28.01 30.83
N LYS A 905 -10.88 -29.08 31.65
CA LYS A 905 -11.97 -30.04 31.87
C LYS A 905 -13.21 -29.41 32.50
N LEU A 906 -13.03 -28.45 33.39
CA LEU A 906 -14.13 -27.64 33.94
C LEU A 906 -14.74 -26.67 32.91
N SER A 907 -14.01 -26.38 31.82
CA SER A 907 -14.34 -25.34 30.83
C SER A 907 -14.53 -25.88 29.40
N LEU A 908 -14.73 -27.20 29.22
CA LEU A 908 -14.91 -27.82 27.89
C LEU A 908 -16.19 -27.34 27.20
N GLU A 909 -17.21 -27.00 27.98
CA GLU A 909 -18.55 -26.65 27.52
C GLU A 909 -18.95 -25.19 27.80
N GLU A 910 -18.10 -24.44 28.51
CA GLU A 910 -18.34 -23.02 28.77
C GLU A 910 -18.32 -22.20 27.47
N LEU A 911 -19.10 -21.12 27.44
CA LEU A 911 -19.10 -20.14 26.36
C LEU A 911 -18.87 -18.74 26.96
N PRO A 912 -17.83 -18.00 26.53
CA PRO A 912 -17.68 -16.60 26.90
C PRO A 912 -18.73 -15.76 26.17
N GLN A 913 -18.87 -14.49 26.55
CA GLN A 913 -19.92 -13.58 26.07
C GLN A 913 -19.96 -13.36 24.53
N HIS A 914 -18.94 -13.84 23.79
CA HIS A 914 -18.83 -13.78 22.33
C HIS A 914 -18.69 -15.14 21.63
N GLY A 915 -19.00 -16.27 22.31
CA GLY A 915 -19.59 -17.43 21.64
C GLY A 915 -18.70 -18.52 21.03
N LEU A 916 -17.44 -18.70 21.45
CA LEU A 916 -16.62 -19.87 21.09
C LEU A 916 -16.28 -20.73 22.32
N ASP A 917 -16.42 -22.06 22.21
CA ASP A 917 -15.90 -23.00 23.22
C ASP A 917 -14.40 -23.26 23.06
N THR A 918 -13.81 -23.97 24.03
CA THR A 918 -12.36 -24.24 24.06
C THR A 918 -11.88 -25.06 22.86
N LEU A 919 -12.67 -26.02 22.34
CA LEU A 919 -12.27 -26.82 21.18
C LEU A 919 -12.29 -25.98 19.89
N SER A 920 -13.33 -25.17 19.71
CA SER A 920 -13.48 -24.28 18.56
C SER A 920 -12.43 -23.18 18.54
N LEU A 921 -12.04 -22.69 19.73
CA LEU A 921 -10.95 -21.74 19.89
C LEU A 921 -9.57 -22.37 19.54
N ALA A 922 -9.32 -23.62 19.96
CA ALA A 922 -8.12 -24.35 19.57
C ALA A 922 -8.04 -24.54 18.05
N ALA A 923 -9.18 -24.84 17.43
CA ALA A 923 -9.32 -25.02 15.99
C ALA A 923 -9.08 -23.73 15.19
N ARG A 924 -9.64 -22.60 15.65
CA ARG A 924 -9.45 -21.27 15.06
C ARG A 924 -8.00 -20.77 15.10
N TYR A 925 -7.24 -21.17 16.11
CA TYR A 925 -5.82 -20.80 16.28
C TYR A 925 -4.82 -21.87 15.83
N GLY A 926 -5.24 -22.86 15.02
CA GLY A 926 -4.35 -23.85 14.41
C GLY A 926 -3.71 -24.83 15.40
N ARG A 927 -4.29 -24.98 16.60
CA ARG A 927 -3.70 -25.75 17.72
C ARG A 927 -4.10 -27.22 17.66
N ALA A 928 -3.78 -27.91 16.56
CA ALA A 928 -4.15 -29.31 16.30
C ALA A 928 -3.89 -30.26 17.49
N GLU A 929 -2.72 -30.18 18.14
CA GLU A 929 -2.39 -31.00 19.33
C GLU A 929 -3.28 -30.69 20.55
N LEU A 930 -3.71 -29.43 20.71
CA LEU A 930 -4.67 -29.05 21.75
C LEU A 930 -6.10 -29.48 21.38
N CYS A 931 -6.50 -29.46 20.10
CA CYS A 931 -7.76 -30.05 19.67
C CYS A 931 -7.83 -31.54 20.05
N VAL A 932 -6.79 -32.30 19.72
CA VAL A 932 -6.66 -33.72 20.09
C VAL A 932 -6.67 -33.92 21.61
N SER A 933 -6.00 -33.04 22.36
CA SER A 933 -5.95 -33.12 23.83
C SER A 933 -7.31 -32.79 24.48
N LEU A 934 -8.03 -31.79 23.98
CA LEU A 934 -9.36 -31.40 24.46
C LEU A 934 -10.40 -32.50 24.19
N ILE A 935 -10.37 -33.11 23.00
CA ILE A 935 -11.24 -34.26 22.69
C ILE A 935 -10.95 -35.44 23.64
N LYS A 936 -9.67 -35.71 23.95
CA LYS A 936 -9.27 -36.74 24.93
C LYS A 936 -9.68 -36.40 26.38
N LEU A 937 -9.85 -35.12 26.72
CA LEU A 937 -10.39 -34.66 28.01
C LEU A 937 -11.93 -34.71 28.08
N GLY A 938 -12.62 -34.76 26.93
CA GLY A 938 -14.07 -34.91 26.82
C GLY A 938 -14.79 -33.91 25.91
N SER A 939 -14.10 -32.98 25.24
CA SER A 939 -14.76 -32.06 24.29
C SER A 939 -15.39 -32.82 23.13
N ASN A 940 -16.67 -32.57 22.87
CA ASN A 940 -17.40 -33.18 21.75
C ASN A 940 -17.01 -32.50 20.42
N PRO A 941 -16.34 -33.20 19.46
CA PRO A 941 -15.95 -32.63 18.18
C PRO A 941 -17.12 -32.41 17.20
N LYS A 942 -18.33 -32.91 17.53
CA LYS A 942 -19.57 -32.68 16.78
C LYS A 942 -20.46 -31.59 17.39
N ARG A 943 -19.96 -30.83 18.38
CA ARG A 943 -20.70 -29.74 19.01
C ARG A 943 -20.90 -28.58 18.03
N ILE A 944 -22.16 -28.15 17.90
CA ILE A 944 -22.55 -26.94 17.20
C ILE A 944 -22.86 -25.87 18.26
N LEU A 945 -22.35 -24.67 18.06
CA LEU A 945 -22.42 -23.52 18.96
C LEU A 945 -23.68 -22.67 18.70
N PRO A 946 -24.06 -21.75 19.61
CA PRO A 946 -25.19 -20.83 19.40
C PRO A 946 -25.03 -19.89 18.20
N SER A 947 -23.81 -19.70 17.70
CA SER A 947 -23.49 -19.04 16.42
C SER A 947 -23.86 -19.89 15.19
N ASN A 948 -24.39 -21.10 15.40
CA ASN A 948 -24.53 -22.18 14.42
C ASN A 948 -23.20 -22.51 13.70
N THR A 949 -22.10 -22.59 14.45
CA THR A 949 -20.78 -23.02 13.94
C THR A 949 -20.18 -24.11 14.81
N SER A 950 -19.29 -24.91 14.23
CA SER A 950 -18.56 -25.99 14.87
C SER A 950 -17.06 -25.68 14.96
N ALA A 951 -16.32 -26.49 15.71
CA ALA A 951 -14.86 -26.40 15.73
C ALA A 951 -14.24 -26.66 14.34
N LEU A 952 -14.88 -27.48 13.50
CA LEU A 952 -14.41 -27.75 12.14
C LEU A 952 -14.53 -26.52 11.25
N ASP A 953 -15.67 -25.82 11.27
CA ASP A 953 -15.87 -24.58 10.52
C ASP A 953 -14.86 -23.51 10.92
N GLN A 954 -14.52 -23.41 12.22
CA GLN A 954 -13.52 -22.47 12.73
C GLN A 954 -12.08 -22.79 12.30
N ALA A 955 -11.75 -24.06 12.07
CA ALA A 955 -10.48 -24.42 11.44
C ALA A 955 -10.47 -24.08 9.94
N ILE A 956 -11.58 -24.29 9.24
CA ILE A 956 -11.72 -24.02 7.80
C ILE A 956 -11.70 -22.51 7.53
N GLU A 957 -12.42 -21.70 8.31
CA GLU A 957 -12.47 -20.24 8.19
C GLU A 957 -11.09 -19.59 8.20
N MET A 958 -10.20 -20.12 9.04
CA MET A 958 -8.85 -19.59 9.26
C MET A 958 -7.75 -20.30 8.46
N GLY A 959 -8.08 -21.24 7.56
CA GLY A 959 -7.10 -21.95 6.75
C GLY A 959 -6.25 -22.99 7.49
N ASN A 960 -6.66 -23.42 8.70
CA ASN A 960 -5.88 -24.31 9.57
C ASN A 960 -5.98 -25.81 9.17
N ILE A 961 -5.36 -26.18 8.04
CA ILE A 961 -5.37 -27.55 7.48
C ILE A 961 -5.00 -28.63 8.53
N THR A 962 -4.03 -28.37 9.40
CA THR A 962 -3.62 -29.32 10.46
C THR A 962 -4.70 -29.54 11.52
N SER A 963 -5.43 -28.49 11.91
CA SER A 963 -6.58 -28.60 12.81
C SER A 963 -7.77 -29.29 12.12
N VAL A 964 -8.05 -28.97 10.85
CA VAL A 964 -9.09 -29.66 10.05
C VAL A 964 -8.84 -31.17 10.05
N LYS A 965 -7.63 -31.60 9.66
CA LYS A 965 -7.25 -33.02 9.67
C LYS A 965 -7.40 -33.64 11.06
N ALA A 966 -6.83 -33.03 12.09
CA ALA A 966 -6.86 -33.58 13.45
C ALA A 966 -8.28 -33.72 14.01
N LEU A 967 -9.19 -32.78 13.70
CA LEU A 967 -10.60 -32.85 14.07
C LEU A 967 -11.34 -33.98 13.35
N LEU A 968 -11.13 -34.13 12.04
CA LEU A 968 -11.74 -35.18 11.23
C LEU A 968 -11.26 -36.59 11.62
N GLU A 969 -9.95 -36.76 11.88
CA GLU A 969 -9.38 -38.00 12.43
C GLU A 969 -9.95 -38.39 13.80
N HIS A 970 -10.44 -37.41 14.58
CA HIS A 970 -11.04 -37.62 15.89
C HIS A 970 -12.58 -37.52 15.88
N GLY A 971 -13.22 -37.60 14.71
CA GLY A 971 -14.68 -37.77 14.59
C GLY A 971 -15.51 -36.50 14.62
N ALA A 972 -14.93 -35.33 14.28
CA ALA A 972 -15.73 -34.17 13.85
C ALA A 972 -16.57 -34.53 12.63
N ASP A 973 -17.72 -33.86 12.46
CA ASP A 973 -18.66 -34.19 11.38
C ASP A 973 -18.40 -33.32 10.13
N PRO A 974 -17.92 -33.88 9.00
CA PRO A 974 -17.71 -33.12 7.78
C PRO A 974 -19.02 -32.66 7.12
N ASN A 975 -20.17 -33.19 7.57
CA ASN A 975 -21.51 -32.86 7.09
C ASN A 975 -22.33 -32.07 8.12
N ALA A 976 -21.69 -31.46 9.13
CA ALA A 976 -22.35 -30.65 10.15
C ALA A 976 -23.26 -29.58 9.54
N ASP A 977 -24.51 -29.48 10.00
CA ASP A 977 -25.53 -28.58 9.45
C ASP A 977 -25.43 -27.15 10.02
N THR A 978 -24.29 -26.54 9.76
CA THR A 978 -23.86 -25.26 10.32
C THR A 978 -24.26 -24.08 9.42
N ALA A 979 -24.08 -22.84 9.89
CA ALA A 979 -24.37 -21.61 9.15
C ALA A 979 -23.59 -21.51 7.83
N ARG A 980 -22.47 -22.22 7.72
CA ARG A 980 -21.75 -22.46 6.47
C ARG A 980 -21.21 -23.88 6.52
N ARG A 981 -21.91 -24.85 5.90
CA ARG A 981 -21.51 -26.26 5.93
C ARG A 981 -20.03 -26.42 5.55
N PRO A 982 -19.25 -27.29 6.23
CA PRO A 982 -17.79 -27.37 6.09
C PRO A 982 -17.29 -27.35 4.64
N LEU A 983 -17.89 -28.18 3.77
CA LEU A 983 -17.48 -28.32 2.38
C LEU A 983 -17.73 -27.06 1.54
N CYS A 984 -18.84 -26.36 1.75
CA CYS A 984 -19.15 -25.11 1.05
C CYS A 984 -18.22 -23.96 1.48
N GLN A 985 -17.74 -23.99 2.73
CA GLN A 985 -16.76 -23.02 3.23
C GLN A 985 -15.33 -23.33 2.77
N ALA A 986 -14.98 -24.61 2.60
CA ALA A 986 -13.66 -25.06 2.16
C ALA A 986 -13.35 -24.80 0.67
N VAL A 987 -14.31 -24.35 -0.14
CA VAL A 987 -14.21 -24.16 -1.60
C VAL A 987 -13.01 -23.31 -2.06
N LEU A 988 -12.51 -22.40 -1.20
CA LEU A 988 -11.36 -21.55 -1.48
C LEU A 988 -10.00 -22.21 -1.18
N TYR A 989 -9.99 -23.44 -0.65
CA TYR A 989 -8.82 -24.15 -0.14
C TYR A 989 -8.83 -25.63 -0.62
N SER A 990 -8.23 -25.93 -1.77
CA SER A 990 -8.28 -27.26 -2.42
C SER A 990 -7.89 -28.42 -1.48
N ASP A 991 -6.87 -28.26 -0.65
CA ASP A 991 -6.44 -29.28 0.32
C ASP A 991 -7.51 -29.59 1.39
N MET A 992 -8.34 -28.60 1.77
CA MET A 992 -9.44 -28.81 2.70
C MET A 992 -10.62 -29.51 2.05
N ILE A 993 -10.93 -29.18 0.79
CA ILE A 993 -11.94 -29.89 -0.01
C ILE A 993 -11.57 -31.37 -0.06
N LYS A 994 -10.30 -31.67 -0.41
CA LYS A 994 -9.77 -33.03 -0.44
C LYS A 994 -9.91 -33.74 0.90
N LEU A 995 -9.43 -33.14 2.01
CA LEU A 995 -9.52 -33.77 3.34
C LEU A 995 -10.96 -34.02 3.79
N LEU A 996 -11.89 -33.10 3.49
CA LEU A 996 -13.31 -33.27 3.82
C LEU A 996 -13.92 -34.43 3.02
N LEU A 997 -13.64 -34.52 1.72
CA LEU A 997 -14.11 -35.61 0.87
C LEU A 997 -13.50 -36.96 1.27
N GLU A 998 -12.20 -37.01 1.59
CA GLU A 998 -11.52 -38.22 2.10
C GLU A 998 -12.13 -38.73 3.43
N HIS A 999 -12.72 -37.83 4.24
CA HIS A 999 -13.44 -38.17 5.47
C HIS A 999 -14.97 -38.29 5.29
N GLY A 1000 -15.49 -38.26 4.06
CA GLY A 1000 -16.92 -38.53 3.76
C GLY A 1000 -17.85 -37.31 3.77
N ALA A 1001 -17.35 -36.12 3.43
CA ALA A 1001 -18.21 -35.00 3.09
C ALA A 1001 -19.06 -35.30 1.83
N LEU A 1002 -20.34 -34.96 1.87
CA LEU A 1002 -21.28 -35.14 0.77
C LEU A 1002 -21.19 -33.94 -0.21
N PRO A 1003 -20.83 -34.13 -1.49
CA PRO A 1003 -20.62 -33.00 -2.42
C PRO A 1003 -21.87 -32.15 -2.66
N ASP A 1004 -23.04 -32.78 -2.73
CA ASP A 1004 -24.34 -32.13 -2.98
C ASP A 1004 -25.06 -31.70 -1.69
N ALA A 1005 -24.31 -31.44 -0.62
CA ALA A 1005 -24.82 -31.00 0.68
C ALA A 1005 -25.40 -29.57 0.64
N ILE A 1006 -26.73 -29.45 0.81
CA ILE A 1006 -27.44 -28.16 0.85
C ILE A 1006 -27.01 -27.32 2.07
N CYS A 1007 -26.39 -26.16 1.83
CA CYS A 1007 -26.12 -25.14 2.84
C CYS A 1007 -27.17 -24.03 2.81
N SER A 1008 -28.21 -24.14 3.64
CA SER A 1008 -29.34 -23.20 3.69
C SER A 1008 -29.00 -21.74 4.04
N ASN A 1009 -27.82 -21.51 4.64
CA ASN A 1009 -27.38 -20.20 5.13
C ASN A 1009 -26.16 -19.63 4.37
N CYS A 1010 -25.70 -20.32 3.32
CA CYS A 1010 -24.66 -19.85 2.40
C CYS A 1010 -25.27 -18.96 1.29
N ARG A 1011 -24.48 -18.08 0.66
CA ARG A 1011 -24.92 -17.37 -0.58
C ARG A 1011 -25.17 -18.36 -1.72
N PHE A 1012 -24.26 -19.33 -1.85
CA PHE A 1012 -24.33 -20.44 -2.80
C PHE A 1012 -24.70 -21.68 -1.99
N LYS A 1013 -25.81 -22.33 -2.31
CA LYS A 1013 -26.35 -23.44 -1.52
C LYS A 1013 -25.50 -24.70 -1.63
N TYR A 1014 -24.72 -24.84 -2.70
CA TYR A 1014 -23.95 -26.06 -2.98
C TYR A 1014 -22.46 -25.79 -3.18
N ALA A 1015 -21.61 -26.76 -2.83
CA ALA A 1015 -20.15 -26.60 -2.93
C ALA A 1015 -19.69 -26.41 -4.39
N LEU A 1016 -20.32 -27.11 -5.35
CA LEU A 1016 -19.99 -27.01 -6.77
C LEU A 1016 -20.42 -25.67 -7.39
N GLU A 1017 -21.58 -25.13 -6.98
CA GLU A 1017 -22.03 -23.77 -7.33
C GLU A 1017 -21.03 -22.71 -6.84
N ALA A 1018 -20.62 -22.82 -5.57
CA ALA A 1018 -19.61 -21.94 -4.99
C ALA A 1018 -18.26 -22.05 -5.74
N ALA A 1019 -17.81 -23.26 -6.08
CA ALA A 1019 -16.55 -23.46 -6.81
C ALA A 1019 -16.60 -22.84 -8.21
N ALA A 1020 -17.73 -23.00 -8.91
CA ALA A 1020 -18.02 -22.39 -10.20
C ALA A 1020 -18.03 -20.85 -10.15
N TYR A 1021 -18.68 -20.26 -9.16
CA TYR A 1021 -18.71 -18.80 -8.99
C TYR A 1021 -17.34 -18.23 -8.59
N TYR A 1022 -16.67 -18.83 -7.60
CA TYR A 1022 -15.37 -18.37 -7.08
C TYR A 1022 -14.17 -18.72 -7.99
N LYS A 1023 -14.41 -19.44 -9.10
CA LYS A 1023 -13.39 -19.89 -10.06
C LYS A 1023 -12.35 -20.86 -9.47
N SER A 1024 -12.75 -21.65 -8.48
CA SER A 1024 -11.94 -22.71 -7.88
C SER A 1024 -11.96 -23.94 -8.80
N ARG A 1025 -11.09 -23.95 -9.83
CA ARG A 1025 -11.03 -25.04 -10.82
C ARG A 1025 -10.76 -26.39 -10.16
N ASP A 1026 -9.69 -26.47 -9.39
CA ASP A 1026 -9.25 -27.70 -8.73
C ASP A 1026 -10.31 -28.18 -7.73
N GLY A 1027 -10.95 -27.25 -7.02
CA GLY A 1027 -12.07 -27.55 -6.13
C GLY A 1027 -13.29 -28.11 -6.86
N ALA A 1028 -13.67 -27.53 -8.00
CA ALA A 1028 -14.72 -28.08 -8.86
C ALA A 1028 -14.35 -29.48 -9.39
N GLU A 1029 -13.10 -29.69 -9.83
CA GLU A 1029 -12.63 -30.99 -10.33
C GLU A 1029 -12.61 -32.05 -9.21
N MET A 1030 -12.21 -31.69 -7.98
CA MET A 1030 -12.29 -32.59 -6.81
C MET A 1030 -13.74 -32.94 -6.45
N LEU A 1031 -14.65 -31.96 -6.43
CA LEU A 1031 -16.07 -32.18 -6.13
C LEU A 1031 -16.75 -33.09 -7.17
N ILE A 1032 -16.53 -32.83 -8.46
CA ILE A 1032 -17.07 -33.66 -9.55
C ILE A 1032 -16.51 -35.09 -9.48
N ASN A 1033 -15.20 -35.25 -9.26
CA ASN A 1033 -14.58 -36.58 -9.13
C ASN A 1033 -15.03 -37.33 -7.86
N ALA A 1034 -15.52 -36.63 -6.83
CA ALA A 1034 -16.16 -37.23 -5.65
C ALA A 1034 -17.68 -37.47 -5.83
N GLY A 1035 -18.24 -37.19 -7.00
CA GLY A 1035 -19.63 -37.49 -7.34
C GLY A 1035 -20.62 -36.34 -7.16
N ALA A 1036 -20.17 -35.08 -7.16
CA ALA A 1036 -21.08 -33.94 -7.23
C ALA A 1036 -21.94 -33.97 -8.51
N THR A 1037 -23.23 -33.71 -8.37
CA THR A 1037 -24.15 -33.69 -9.51
C THR A 1037 -23.89 -32.45 -10.36
N VAL A 1038 -23.33 -32.65 -11.56
CA VAL A 1038 -22.90 -31.59 -12.47
C VAL A 1038 -24.03 -30.63 -12.85
N ASP A 1039 -25.22 -31.19 -13.09
CA ASP A 1039 -26.45 -30.46 -13.45
C ASP A 1039 -27.45 -30.35 -12.28
N LEU A 1040 -26.93 -30.26 -11.06
CA LEU A 1040 -27.76 -30.08 -9.87
C LEU A 1040 -28.60 -28.81 -10.00
N ARG A 1041 -29.91 -28.93 -9.79
CA ARG A 1041 -30.80 -27.77 -9.74
C ARG A 1041 -30.59 -27.02 -8.44
N LEU A 1042 -30.31 -25.74 -8.55
CA LEU A 1042 -29.95 -24.88 -7.43
C LEU A 1042 -31.09 -23.92 -7.12
N ASP A 1043 -31.57 -23.91 -5.87
CA ASP A 1043 -32.61 -22.99 -5.39
C ASP A 1043 -32.03 -21.57 -5.14
N GLY A 1044 -31.34 -20.98 -6.11
CA GLY A 1044 -30.44 -19.82 -5.90
C GLY A 1044 -30.56 -18.72 -6.95
N GLU A 1045 -29.47 -17.95 -7.08
CA GLU A 1045 -29.30 -16.90 -8.11
C GLU A 1045 -29.17 -17.52 -9.51
N TYR A 1046 -28.61 -18.73 -9.59
CA TYR A 1046 -28.33 -19.49 -10.82
C TYR A 1046 -29.08 -20.83 -10.78
N ASP A 1047 -29.54 -21.36 -11.93
CA ASP A 1047 -30.23 -22.67 -11.96
C ASP A 1047 -29.30 -23.88 -11.81
N THR A 1048 -28.06 -23.76 -12.30
CA THR A 1048 -27.08 -24.86 -12.37
C THR A 1048 -25.65 -24.36 -12.13
N PRO A 1049 -24.71 -25.25 -11.73
CA PRO A 1049 -23.29 -24.89 -11.60
C PRO A 1049 -22.67 -24.34 -12.89
N LEU A 1050 -23.15 -24.81 -14.07
CA LEU A 1050 -22.70 -24.29 -15.36
C LEU A 1050 -23.09 -22.81 -15.54
N MET A 1051 -24.33 -22.43 -15.17
CA MET A 1051 -24.74 -21.02 -15.24
C MET A 1051 -23.95 -20.14 -14.26
N ALA A 1052 -23.60 -20.65 -13.06
CA ALA A 1052 -22.74 -19.94 -12.11
C ALA A 1052 -21.30 -19.77 -12.64
N ALA A 1053 -20.73 -20.79 -13.29
CA ALA A 1053 -19.40 -20.72 -13.92
C ALA A 1053 -19.38 -19.75 -15.10
N VAL A 1054 -20.46 -19.74 -15.90
CA VAL A 1054 -20.59 -18.85 -17.05
C VAL A 1054 -20.80 -17.41 -16.61
N HIS A 1055 -21.73 -17.13 -15.68
CA HIS A 1055 -21.97 -15.78 -15.17
C HIS A 1055 -20.74 -15.16 -14.47
N SER A 1056 -19.94 -15.97 -13.77
CA SER A 1056 -18.67 -15.50 -13.19
C SER A 1056 -17.62 -15.18 -14.27
N GLY A 1057 -17.78 -15.69 -15.50
CA GLY A 1057 -16.82 -15.60 -16.60
C GLY A 1057 -15.67 -16.59 -16.43
N SER A 1058 -15.96 -17.85 -16.11
CA SER A 1058 -14.99 -18.92 -15.84
C SER A 1058 -15.00 -19.97 -16.96
N LEU A 1059 -14.37 -19.65 -18.10
CA LEU A 1059 -14.30 -20.54 -19.27
C LEU A 1059 -13.73 -21.92 -18.93
N ASP A 1060 -12.74 -21.99 -18.02
CA ASP A 1060 -12.12 -23.24 -17.59
C ASP A 1060 -13.08 -24.15 -16.81
N ILE A 1061 -13.92 -23.60 -15.93
CA ILE A 1061 -14.90 -24.40 -15.19
C ILE A 1061 -16.11 -24.73 -16.05
N ALA A 1062 -16.54 -23.82 -16.95
CA ALA A 1062 -17.56 -24.15 -17.94
C ALA A 1062 -17.11 -25.35 -18.81
N LYS A 1063 -15.87 -25.32 -19.33
CA LYS A 1063 -15.24 -26.44 -20.05
C LYS A 1063 -15.16 -27.72 -19.22
N LEU A 1064 -14.82 -27.61 -17.93
CA LEU A 1064 -14.76 -28.76 -17.02
C LEU A 1064 -16.14 -29.41 -16.81
N LEU A 1065 -17.17 -28.60 -16.51
CA LEU A 1065 -18.54 -29.06 -16.28
C LEU A 1065 -19.11 -29.71 -17.56
N ILE A 1066 -18.95 -29.06 -18.72
CA ILE A 1066 -19.39 -29.59 -20.02
C ILE A 1066 -18.67 -30.90 -20.37
N LYS A 1067 -17.35 -30.99 -20.15
CA LYS A 1067 -16.57 -32.24 -20.30
C LYS A 1067 -17.08 -33.37 -19.41
N HIS A 1068 -17.62 -33.04 -18.23
CA HIS A 1068 -18.19 -34.01 -17.28
C HIS A 1068 -19.71 -34.17 -17.43
N GLY A 1069 -20.30 -33.67 -18.52
CA GLY A 1069 -21.66 -34.01 -18.97
C GLY A 1069 -22.72 -32.93 -18.77
N ALA A 1070 -22.36 -31.69 -18.39
CA ALA A 1070 -23.32 -30.62 -18.16
C ALA A 1070 -24.19 -30.32 -19.39
N ASP A 1071 -25.51 -30.43 -19.28
CA ASP A 1071 -26.43 -30.02 -20.34
C ASP A 1071 -26.54 -28.48 -20.43
N VAL A 1072 -25.94 -27.99 -21.52
CA VAL A 1072 -25.87 -26.56 -21.89
C VAL A 1072 -27.27 -25.97 -22.18
N ASN A 1073 -28.24 -26.82 -22.51
CA ASN A 1073 -29.59 -26.45 -22.94
C ASN A 1073 -30.68 -26.78 -21.91
N ILE A 1074 -30.30 -26.99 -20.64
CA ILE A 1074 -31.22 -27.22 -19.52
C ILE A 1074 -32.33 -26.17 -19.50
N LYS A 1075 -33.59 -26.60 -19.64
CA LYS A 1075 -34.73 -25.68 -19.55
C LYS A 1075 -34.80 -25.11 -18.13
N PRO A 1076 -34.75 -23.78 -17.95
CA PRO A 1076 -34.81 -23.16 -16.63
C PRO A 1076 -36.22 -23.27 -16.03
N GLU A 1077 -36.29 -23.44 -14.71
CA GLU A 1077 -37.48 -23.07 -13.93
C GLU A 1077 -37.54 -21.51 -13.84
N PRO A 1078 -38.53 -20.85 -13.20
CA PRO A 1078 -38.61 -19.37 -13.18
C PRO A 1078 -37.47 -18.69 -12.40
N SER A 1079 -36.33 -18.56 -13.08
CA SER A 1079 -35.03 -18.04 -12.63
C SER A 1079 -34.69 -16.68 -13.25
N GLN A 1080 -33.60 -16.06 -12.76
CA GLN A 1080 -33.21 -14.71 -13.17
C GLN A 1080 -32.65 -14.61 -14.60
N TYR A 1081 -32.08 -15.69 -15.15
CA TYR A 1081 -31.23 -15.61 -16.36
C TYR A 1081 -31.77 -16.30 -17.61
N GLY A 1082 -32.80 -17.13 -17.52
CA GLY A 1082 -33.40 -17.77 -18.69
C GLY A 1082 -32.50 -18.77 -19.44
N GLY A 1083 -31.37 -19.19 -18.86
CA GLY A 1083 -30.45 -20.17 -19.46
C GLY A 1083 -28.99 -19.72 -19.48
N VAL A 1084 -28.11 -20.60 -19.97
CA VAL A 1084 -26.65 -20.39 -19.95
C VAL A 1084 -26.20 -19.19 -20.78
N LEU A 1085 -26.86 -18.92 -21.91
CA LEU A 1085 -26.54 -17.77 -22.76
C LEU A 1085 -26.98 -16.45 -22.11
N GLY A 1086 -28.14 -16.41 -21.45
CA GLY A 1086 -28.56 -15.24 -20.67
C GLY A 1086 -27.62 -14.96 -19.50
N ALA A 1087 -27.19 -16.00 -18.78
CA ALA A 1087 -26.15 -15.90 -17.76
C ALA A 1087 -24.82 -15.35 -18.33
N ALA A 1088 -24.48 -15.67 -19.59
CA ALA A 1088 -23.30 -15.15 -20.27
C ALA A 1088 -23.42 -13.66 -20.67
N PHE A 1089 -24.62 -13.17 -20.97
CA PHE A 1089 -24.85 -11.74 -21.23
C PHE A 1089 -24.90 -10.89 -19.96
N CYS A 1090 -25.42 -11.44 -18.85
CA CYS A 1090 -25.44 -10.74 -17.56
C CYS A 1090 -24.07 -10.74 -16.86
N GLY A 1091 -23.21 -11.74 -17.14
CA GLY A 1091 -21.94 -11.95 -16.46
C GLY A 1091 -20.83 -10.99 -16.88
N ARG A 1092 -20.08 -10.45 -15.90
CA ARG A 1092 -18.95 -9.54 -16.17
C ARG A 1092 -17.80 -10.29 -16.86
N ARG A 1093 -17.51 -9.92 -18.11
CA ARG A 1093 -16.61 -10.63 -19.05
C ARG A 1093 -17.09 -12.03 -19.48
N ALA A 1094 -18.35 -12.37 -19.24
CA ALA A 1094 -18.90 -13.67 -19.64
C ALA A 1094 -19.26 -13.75 -21.14
N VAL A 1095 -19.45 -12.60 -21.81
CA VAL A 1095 -19.70 -12.51 -23.26
C VAL A 1095 -18.60 -13.19 -24.11
N GLU A 1096 -17.37 -13.25 -23.59
CA GLU A 1096 -16.22 -13.93 -24.22
C GLU A 1096 -16.39 -15.48 -24.28
N LEU A 1097 -17.27 -16.05 -23.45
CA LEU A 1097 -17.58 -17.48 -23.45
C LEU A 1097 -18.64 -17.85 -24.52
N ILE A 1098 -19.39 -16.88 -25.04
CA ILE A 1098 -20.56 -17.15 -25.91
C ILE A 1098 -20.20 -17.89 -27.21
N PRO A 1099 -19.10 -17.57 -27.93
CA PRO A 1099 -18.68 -18.37 -29.09
C PRO A 1099 -18.42 -19.84 -28.71
N TYR A 1100 -17.69 -20.09 -27.62
CA TYR A 1100 -17.45 -21.46 -27.13
C TYR A 1100 -18.76 -22.16 -26.74
N LEU A 1101 -19.69 -21.47 -26.08
CA LEU A 1101 -20.97 -22.05 -25.68
C LEU A 1101 -21.81 -22.47 -26.90
N ILE A 1102 -21.87 -21.67 -27.96
CA ILE A 1102 -22.68 -21.97 -29.16
C ILE A 1102 -21.95 -22.92 -30.10
N GLU A 1103 -20.70 -22.63 -30.47
CA GLU A 1103 -19.97 -23.31 -31.55
C GLU A 1103 -19.39 -24.66 -31.13
N GLU A 1104 -18.91 -24.80 -29.89
CA GLU A 1104 -18.22 -26.00 -29.38
C GLU A 1104 -19.08 -26.79 -28.38
N ALA A 1105 -19.93 -26.11 -27.60
CA ALA A 1105 -20.78 -26.75 -26.57
C ALA A 1105 -22.27 -26.88 -26.96
N GLY A 1106 -22.67 -26.37 -28.12
CA GLY A 1106 -24.01 -26.59 -28.68
C GLY A 1106 -25.17 -25.88 -27.96
N ALA A 1107 -24.92 -24.73 -27.33
CA ALA A 1107 -25.96 -23.87 -26.76
C ALA A 1107 -26.91 -23.37 -27.87
N ASP A 1108 -28.21 -23.61 -27.70
CA ASP A 1108 -29.27 -23.22 -28.63
C ASP A 1108 -29.51 -21.70 -28.57
N PRO A 1109 -29.15 -20.93 -29.62
CA PRO A 1109 -29.28 -19.48 -29.62
C PRO A 1109 -30.73 -19.01 -29.87
N ASN A 1110 -31.65 -19.90 -30.24
CA ASN A 1110 -33.06 -19.55 -30.45
C ASN A 1110 -33.84 -19.52 -29.13
N ARG A 1111 -33.52 -20.40 -28.17
CA ARG A 1111 -34.24 -20.53 -26.88
C ARG A 1111 -34.25 -19.27 -26.04
N ILE A 1112 -33.13 -18.53 -26.02
CA ILE A 1112 -32.98 -17.30 -25.21
C ILE A 1112 -34.09 -16.27 -25.48
N ILE A 1113 -34.69 -16.26 -26.67
CA ILE A 1113 -35.78 -15.34 -27.02
C ILE A 1113 -37.12 -15.79 -26.43
N GLU A 1114 -37.35 -17.09 -26.25
CA GLU A 1114 -38.54 -17.62 -25.56
C GLU A 1114 -38.38 -17.47 -24.03
N ASP A 1115 -37.25 -17.93 -23.48
CA ASP A 1115 -36.98 -17.91 -22.03
C ASP A 1115 -36.91 -16.47 -21.43
N LEU A 1116 -36.48 -15.47 -22.21
CA LEU A 1116 -36.52 -14.05 -21.80
C LEU A 1116 -37.90 -13.39 -21.96
N ARG A 1117 -38.80 -13.92 -22.81
CA ARG A 1117 -40.15 -13.35 -23.01
C ARG A 1117 -41.16 -13.81 -21.97
N GLU A 1118 -40.99 -15.01 -21.41
CA GLU A 1118 -41.88 -15.53 -20.36
C GLU A 1118 -41.72 -14.78 -19.02
N ARG A 1119 -40.81 -13.80 -18.90
CA ARG A 1119 -40.38 -13.20 -17.63
C ARG A 1119 -40.40 -11.66 -17.69
N ASN A 1120 -41.03 -11.03 -16.70
CA ASN A 1120 -41.22 -9.58 -16.64
C ASN A 1120 -39.96 -8.87 -16.08
N PRO A 1121 -39.23 -8.04 -16.84
CA PRO A 1121 -37.91 -7.51 -16.45
C PRO A 1121 -37.99 -6.29 -15.51
N GLN A 1122 -38.70 -6.39 -14.39
CA GLN A 1122 -38.64 -5.39 -13.32
C GLN A 1122 -37.48 -5.67 -12.35
N GLY A 1123 -36.25 -5.48 -12.82
CA GLY A 1123 -35.05 -5.58 -11.97
C GLY A 1123 -33.71 -5.41 -12.70
N ASP A 1124 -33.22 -4.17 -12.79
CA ASP A 1124 -31.80 -3.73 -12.90
C ASP A 1124 -30.83 -4.42 -13.90
N LEU A 1125 -31.30 -5.28 -14.80
CA LEU A 1125 -30.49 -5.91 -15.85
C LEU A 1125 -30.28 -4.94 -17.02
N GLY A 1126 -29.07 -4.37 -17.11
CA GLY A 1126 -28.70 -3.29 -18.04
C GLY A 1126 -28.64 -3.63 -19.54
N LEU A 1127 -29.20 -4.76 -19.98
CA LEU A 1127 -29.35 -5.17 -21.39
C LEU A 1127 -30.73 -5.83 -21.57
N GLY A 1128 -31.55 -5.27 -22.45
CA GLY A 1128 -32.86 -5.84 -22.79
C GLY A 1128 -32.77 -7.05 -23.73
N PRO A 1129 -33.83 -7.88 -23.83
CA PRO A 1129 -33.90 -9.00 -24.76
C PRO A 1129 -33.63 -8.62 -26.22
N GLU A 1130 -33.95 -7.38 -26.60
CA GLU A 1130 -33.69 -6.80 -27.92
C GLU A 1130 -32.20 -6.67 -28.18
N ALA A 1131 -31.43 -6.12 -27.24
CA ALA A 1131 -29.98 -5.93 -27.37
C ALA A 1131 -29.21 -7.26 -27.42
N ILE A 1132 -29.70 -8.26 -26.68
CA ILE A 1132 -29.19 -9.64 -26.72
C ILE A 1132 -29.46 -10.26 -28.10
N SER A 1133 -30.68 -10.08 -28.62
CA SER A 1133 -31.07 -10.56 -29.96
C SER A 1133 -30.25 -9.88 -31.06
N GLU A 1134 -30.05 -8.55 -31.00
CA GLU A 1134 -29.22 -7.79 -31.93
C GLU A 1134 -27.76 -8.25 -31.93
N TRP A 1135 -27.18 -8.57 -30.77
CA TRP A 1135 -25.81 -9.06 -30.67
C TRP A 1135 -25.64 -10.45 -31.31
N LEU A 1136 -26.52 -11.41 -30.98
CA LEU A 1136 -26.47 -12.77 -31.54
C LEU A 1136 -26.69 -12.75 -33.06
N PHE A 1137 -27.61 -11.90 -33.51
CA PHE A 1137 -27.88 -11.63 -34.92
C PHE A 1137 -26.65 -11.02 -35.64
N PHE A 1138 -26.01 -10.00 -35.07
CA PHE A 1138 -24.81 -9.36 -35.63
C PHE A 1138 -23.62 -10.35 -35.74
N LYS A 1139 -23.55 -11.31 -34.82
CA LYS A 1139 -22.57 -12.42 -34.86
C LYS A 1139 -22.96 -13.57 -35.80
N ASN A 1140 -24.14 -13.51 -36.43
CA ASN A 1140 -24.72 -14.54 -37.31
C ASN A 1140 -25.07 -15.87 -36.59
N TYR A 1141 -25.28 -15.85 -35.27
CA TYR A 1141 -25.73 -17.03 -34.51
C TYR A 1141 -27.25 -17.26 -34.55
N LEU A 1142 -28.03 -16.29 -35.04
CA LEU A 1142 -29.49 -16.31 -34.95
C LEU A 1142 -30.13 -16.07 -36.33
N ASN A 1143 -31.00 -16.97 -36.77
CA ASN A 1143 -31.64 -16.92 -38.09
C ASN A 1143 -32.91 -16.03 -38.05
N PRO A 1144 -33.00 -14.94 -38.84
CA PRO A 1144 -34.18 -14.07 -38.85
C PRO A 1144 -35.51 -14.74 -39.25
N GLU A 1145 -35.47 -15.89 -39.94
CA GLU A 1145 -36.67 -16.65 -40.31
C GLU A 1145 -37.24 -17.49 -39.15
N GLU A 1146 -36.43 -17.80 -38.13
CA GLU A 1146 -36.79 -18.69 -37.01
C GLU A 1146 -37.37 -17.93 -35.81
N VAL A 1147 -37.04 -16.63 -35.66
CA VAL A 1147 -37.48 -15.77 -34.54
C VAL A 1147 -38.95 -15.38 -34.66
N LYS A 1148 -39.86 -16.30 -34.36
CA LYS A 1148 -41.30 -15.98 -34.34
C LYS A 1148 -41.61 -14.94 -33.26
N GLY A 1149 -42.36 -13.90 -33.62
CA GLY A 1149 -43.03 -13.02 -32.65
C GLY A 1149 -42.19 -11.91 -32.02
N LEU A 1150 -41.10 -11.43 -32.64
CA LEU A 1150 -40.71 -10.04 -32.40
C LEU A 1150 -41.78 -9.14 -33.05
N ASP A 1151 -42.23 -8.08 -32.37
CA ASP A 1151 -43.06 -7.08 -33.06
C ASP A 1151 -42.18 -6.19 -33.92
N TYR A 1152 -41.98 -6.61 -35.17
CA TYR A 1152 -41.16 -5.93 -36.17
C TYR A 1152 -41.63 -4.49 -36.46
N ASN A 1153 -42.81 -4.07 -36.00
CA ASN A 1153 -43.32 -2.71 -36.15
C ASN A 1153 -42.88 -1.76 -35.02
N ALA A 1154 -42.38 -2.29 -33.89
CA ALA A 1154 -42.03 -1.49 -32.71
C ALA A 1154 -40.74 -0.67 -32.87
N SER A 1155 -39.79 -1.11 -33.71
CA SER A 1155 -38.58 -0.33 -34.05
C SER A 1155 -38.14 -0.53 -35.51
N PRO A 1156 -38.86 0.06 -36.49
CA PRO A 1156 -38.59 -0.15 -37.91
C PRO A 1156 -37.21 0.36 -38.37
N ASN A 1157 -36.69 1.40 -37.70
CA ASN A 1157 -35.51 2.14 -38.13
C ASN A 1157 -34.17 1.49 -37.72
N ALA A 1158 -34.16 0.63 -36.68
CA ALA A 1158 -32.95 -0.06 -36.22
C ALA A 1158 -32.78 -1.45 -36.88
N LEU A 1159 -33.81 -2.29 -36.82
CA LEU A 1159 -33.73 -3.69 -37.20
C LEU A 1159 -33.88 -3.94 -38.72
N GLY A 1160 -34.55 -3.05 -39.46
CA GLY A 1160 -34.81 -3.22 -40.90
C GLY A 1160 -33.54 -3.43 -41.76
N PRO A 1161 -32.49 -2.57 -41.65
CA PRO A 1161 -31.24 -2.74 -42.39
C PRO A 1161 -30.48 -4.02 -42.00
N LEU A 1162 -30.50 -4.38 -40.70
CA LEU A 1162 -29.89 -5.58 -40.16
C LEU A 1162 -30.53 -6.84 -40.77
N ILE A 1163 -31.86 -6.98 -40.70
CA ILE A 1163 -32.63 -8.10 -41.24
C ILE A 1163 -32.35 -8.30 -42.74
N ARG A 1164 -32.30 -7.21 -43.53
CA ARG A 1164 -31.93 -7.27 -44.95
C ARG A 1164 -30.51 -7.81 -45.15
N THR A 1165 -29.54 -7.32 -44.37
CA THR A 1165 -28.13 -7.71 -44.45
C THR A 1165 -27.91 -9.19 -44.11
N ALA A 1166 -28.60 -9.75 -43.11
CA ALA A 1166 -28.49 -11.18 -42.81
C ALA A 1166 -29.19 -12.06 -43.85
N ARG A 1167 -30.38 -11.68 -44.34
CA ARG A 1167 -31.03 -12.39 -45.46
C ARG A 1167 -30.11 -12.45 -46.70
N GLU A 1168 -29.44 -11.34 -47.02
CA GLU A 1168 -28.46 -11.29 -48.11
C GLU A 1168 -27.14 -12.04 -47.84
N ARG A 1169 -26.81 -12.38 -46.58
CA ARG A 1169 -25.65 -13.20 -46.20
C ARG A 1169 -25.98 -14.69 -46.14
N PHE A 1170 -27.09 -15.07 -45.52
CA PHE A 1170 -27.54 -16.46 -45.43
C PHE A 1170 -27.95 -17.00 -46.81
N ALA A 1171 -28.51 -16.18 -47.70
CA ALA A 1171 -28.74 -16.55 -49.11
C ALA A 1171 -27.45 -16.62 -49.97
N ARG A 1172 -26.25 -16.56 -49.36
CA ARG A 1172 -24.94 -16.75 -50.01
C ARG A 1172 -24.10 -17.85 -49.33
N ARG A 1173 -24.68 -18.61 -48.42
CA ARG A 1173 -24.15 -19.88 -47.89
C ARG A 1173 -24.97 -21.04 -48.43
#